data_AF-S2K4Z5-F1
#
_entry.id   AF-S2K4Z5-F1
#
_cell.length_a   1.000
_cell.length_b   1.000
_cell.length_c   1.000
_cell.angle_alpha   90.00
_cell.angle_beta   90.00
_cell.angle_gamma   90.00
#
_symmetry.space_group_name_H-M   'P 1'
#
loop_
_entity.id
_entity.type
_entity.pdbx_description
1 polymer ?
#
loop_
_entity_poly.entity_id
_entity_poly.type
_entity_poly.pdbx_seq_one_letter_code
_entity_poly.pdbx_strand_id
1 'polypeptide(L)'
;MPRIPIYPEVEKFIALKKRTKLKEVESDNKKENSTTQTPKRTSTKRKGSPALTTAKRNAKRGRQDNTLTASSSKNNCSSCQEEGHSSARCSQCKNYNPKLPERLQIRLGSHQRYTLSVPFETLCTDTLNKANALKKVKDISSFVREVLFKAQLFVNHFILQHPTKLTNDFFEQNFWYTISRVIRGSSDKVKPTLQAYKDTKKGRPAGQNLHVDQLASFFVNLSATTNGSLFVSENGLKNYGQSLSTACETVATTYNNYYIENFENIICNYFIYTLKTEYHDAKIGCIKNLVYNHVYDQVLTHSQPSSVSVDILALFDPDVASNLTSFLNPLILAVKNRMSTLPLTKESLNNEPFKILPVLRYILNKHDDIYKAQAAQKDKADSTKPPLPRRFSLFPNPSLHWRFIKADAQNLTGIFPEAKVLFARRVLPSSPEDNTCLELDDFSSEEVNKHFRPCTVDPGRRDPFVSYHGGTDIRRLSSIEYYNMGGSKYKQKLGIEKIETDILSPKTASVEQFVLYVAYMLQHMNTLFDFYGFDISKVKWLNYLSSQEVIEESVNILINGGKKYNKGKRKKTRANRKRRRKNRHSSTRALRERNPFTTVTRSKSKMPLVVFGDDGLKNKDHVKFRGLRHGVSNKIYKQLQARERIGELLLVDNINEFKTSKICNNCLKEDLENLKIGHDNEETKIHQVLKCKTCNVYWNRDVMALKNMLTIATSIWCENGRPQVFKRHTATSNVVVAAHSGESTT
;
A
#
# COMPACT_ATOMS: atom_id res chain seq x y z
N MET A 1 -9.06 -14.68 -26.46
CA MET A 1 -8.89 -13.91 -27.69
C MET A 1 -7.48 -13.37 -27.77
N PRO A 2 -6.75 -13.56 -28.89
CA PRO A 2 -5.49 -12.87 -29.14
C PRO A 2 -5.73 -11.35 -29.24
N ARG A 3 -4.79 -10.54 -28.74
CA ARG A 3 -4.88 -9.08 -28.80
C ARG A 3 -4.64 -8.61 -30.24
N ILE A 4 -5.50 -7.74 -30.73
CA ILE A 4 -5.29 -7.02 -32.00
C ILE A 4 -4.37 -5.83 -31.70
N PRO A 5 -3.17 -5.75 -32.30
CA PRO A 5 -2.23 -4.66 -32.05
C PRO A 5 -2.76 -3.33 -32.57
N ILE A 6 -2.57 -2.25 -31.80
CA ILE A 6 -3.09 -0.91 -32.12
C ILE A 6 -2.21 -0.23 -33.17
N TYR A 7 -0.89 -0.44 -33.10
CA TYR A 7 0.10 0.02 -34.06
C TYR A 7 0.95 -1.18 -34.54
N PRO A 8 0.45 -2.04 -35.44
CA PRO A 8 1.07 -3.31 -35.78
C PRO A 8 2.51 -3.17 -36.30
N GLU A 9 2.76 -2.16 -37.14
CA GLU A 9 4.09 -1.90 -37.71
C GLU A 9 5.06 -1.36 -36.66
N VAL A 10 4.59 -0.48 -35.78
CA VAL A 10 5.41 0.14 -34.74
C VAL A 10 5.77 -0.88 -33.65
N GLU A 11 4.85 -1.77 -33.29
CA GLU A 11 5.12 -2.87 -32.33
C GLU A 11 6.21 -3.82 -32.87
N LYS A 12 6.19 -4.15 -34.18
CA LYS A 12 7.26 -4.95 -34.82
C LYS A 12 8.61 -4.23 -34.80
N PHE A 13 8.61 -2.93 -35.11
CA PHE A 13 9.82 -2.10 -35.08
C PHE A 13 10.45 -2.05 -33.66
N ILE A 14 9.62 -1.86 -32.62
CA ILE A 14 10.09 -1.84 -31.23
C ILE A 14 10.68 -3.19 -30.82
N ALA A 15 10.01 -4.29 -31.18
CA ALA A 15 10.51 -5.62 -30.88
C ALA A 15 11.90 -5.86 -31.52
N LEU A 16 12.12 -5.37 -32.74
CA LEU A 16 13.41 -5.43 -33.41
C LEU A 16 14.48 -4.63 -32.66
N LYS A 17 14.21 -3.36 -32.31
CA LYS A 17 15.15 -2.52 -31.55
C LYS A 17 15.53 -3.13 -30.20
N LYS A 18 14.56 -3.64 -29.44
CA LYS A 18 14.82 -4.33 -28.16
C LYS A 18 15.70 -5.56 -28.32
N ARG A 19 15.52 -6.30 -29.42
CA ARG A 19 16.34 -7.48 -29.73
C ARG A 19 17.77 -7.11 -30.11
N THR A 20 17.97 -6.01 -30.83
CA THR A 20 19.31 -5.48 -31.14
C THR A 20 20.03 -5.03 -29.87
N LYS A 21 19.36 -4.23 -29.03
CA LYS A 21 19.92 -3.75 -27.76
C LYS A 21 20.30 -4.88 -26.79
N LEU A 22 19.49 -5.94 -26.73
CA LEU A 22 19.82 -7.14 -25.94
C LEU A 22 21.14 -7.79 -26.40
N LYS A 23 21.36 -7.89 -27.72
CA LYS A 23 22.59 -8.47 -28.27
C LYS A 23 23.82 -7.62 -27.98
N GLU A 24 23.68 -6.29 -28.02
CA GLU A 24 24.75 -5.34 -27.68
C GLU A 24 25.14 -5.45 -26.21
N VAL A 25 24.17 -5.46 -25.30
CA VAL A 25 24.41 -5.62 -23.85
C VAL A 25 25.02 -6.99 -23.50
N GLU A 26 24.64 -8.06 -24.20
CA GLU A 26 25.27 -9.38 -24.04
C GLU A 26 26.72 -9.43 -24.57
N SER A 27 27.05 -8.61 -25.58
CA SER A 27 28.42 -8.49 -26.10
C SER A 27 29.33 -7.62 -25.21
N ASP A 28 28.79 -6.57 -24.58
CA ASP A 28 29.55 -5.69 -23.68
C ASP A 28 29.83 -6.34 -22.32
N ASN A 29 28.88 -7.11 -21.77
CA ASN A 29 29.08 -7.87 -20.53
C ASN A 29 30.15 -8.97 -20.64
N LYS A 30 30.53 -9.38 -21.86
CA LYS A 30 31.67 -10.29 -22.07
C LYS A 30 33.04 -9.59 -21.99
N LYS A 31 33.10 -8.25 -22.05
CA LYS A 31 34.34 -7.47 -21.99
C LYS A 31 34.67 -6.89 -20.60
N GLU A 32 33.69 -6.75 -19.71
CA GLU A 32 33.86 -6.01 -18.43
C GLU A 32 33.98 -6.86 -17.14
N ASN A 33 34.11 -8.19 -17.23
CA ASN A 33 34.30 -9.03 -16.03
C ASN A 33 35.76 -9.03 -15.54
N SER A 34 36.21 -7.88 -15.05
CA SER A 34 37.38 -7.72 -14.16
C SER A 34 37.29 -6.35 -13.50
N THR A 35 36.55 -6.22 -12.40
CA THR A 35 36.92 -5.48 -11.17
C THR A 35 35.75 -5.48 -10.19
N THR A 36 36.03 -5.89 -8.95
CA THR A 36 35.11 -6.05 -7.82
C THR A 36 34.56 -4.70 -7.32
N GLN A 37 33.24 -4.57 -7.14
CA GLN A 37 32.64 -3.47 -6.37
C GLN A 37 31.72 -3.99 -5.26
N THR A 38 31.98 -3.47 -4.05
CA THR A 38 31.23 -3.65 -2.80
C THR A 38 29.99 -2.75 -2.76
N PRO A 39 28.82 -3.24 -2.28
CA PRO A 39 27.62 -2.41 -2.25
C PRO A 39 27.47 -1.61 -0.94
N LYS A 40 27.40 -0.28 -1.06
CA LYS A 40 26.91 0.65 -0.03
C LYS A 40 25.39 0.47 0.17
N ARG A 41 24.97 0.20 1.41
CA ARG A 41 23.56 0.12 1.82
C ARG A 41 23.01 1.51 2.17
N THR A 42 21.90 1.89 1.53
CA THR A 42 21.07 3.04 1.91
C THR A 42 19.79 2.59 2.61
N SER A 43 19.38 3.39 3.60
CA SER A 43 18.30 3.14 4.54
C SER A 43 16.91 3.34 3.92
N THR A 44 16.22 2.25 3.62
CA THR A 44 14.77 2.24 3.39
C THR A 44 14.14 1.01 4.03
N LYS A 45 12.92 1.18 4.56
CA LYS A 45 12.04 0.17 5.18
C LYS A 45 12.30 -1.24 4.64
N ARG A 46 12.64 -2.19 5.53
CA ARG A 46 12.67 -3.64 5.24
C ARG A 46 11.30 -4.08 4.71
N LYS A 47 11.14 -4.11 3.38
CA LYS A 47 10.13 -4.94 2.72
C LYS A 47 10.64 -6.38 2.84
N GLY A 48 9.86 -7.25 3.49
CA GLY A 48 10.24 -8.66 3.64
C GLY A 48 10.50 -9.29 2.27
N SER A 49 11.57 -10.07 2.17
CA SER A 49 11.88 -10.81 0.95
C SER A 49 10.78 -11.86 0.66
N PRO A 50 10.60 -12.28 -0.61
CA PRO A 50 9.69 -13.37 -0.96
C PRO A 50 9.93 -14.64 -0.13
N ALA A 51 11.18 -14.92 0.24
CA ALA A 51 11.58 -16.03 1.11
C ALA A 51 10.92 -15.98 2.51
N LEU A 52 10.74 -14.79 3.10
CA LEU A 52 10.06 -14.62 4.40
C LEU A 52 8.56 -14.95 4.30
N THR A 53 7.95 -14.71 3.14
CA THR A 53 6.54 -15.02 2.87
C THR A 53 6.30 -16.53 2.73
N THR A 54 7.28 -17.24 2.17
CA THR A 54 7.30 -18.70 2.06
C THR A 54 7.59 -19.34 3.42
N ALA A 55 8.55 -18.82 4.20
CA ALA A 55 8.82 -19.27 5.57
C ALA A 55 7.59 -19.09 6.49
N LYS A 56 6.87 -17.96 6.38
CA LYS A 56 5.59 -17.73 7.08
C LYS A 56 4.51 -18.77 6.71
N ARG A 57 4.41 -19.16 5.43
CA ARG A 57 3.47 -20.22 4.99
C ARG A 57 3.86 -21.60 5.50
N ASN A 58 5.15 -21.90 5.54
CA ASN A 58 5.66 -23.19 6.01
C ASN A 58 5.56 -23.33 7.54
N ALA A 59 5.82 -22.27 8.30
CA ALA A 59 5.60 -22.24 9.75
C ALA A 59 4.10 -22.36 10.12
N LYS A 60 3.19 -21.79 9.31
CA LYS A 60 1.72 -21.97 9.47
C LYS A 60 1.29 -23.43 9.25
N ARG A 61 1.97 -24.17 8.35
CA ARG A 61 1.75 -25.62 8.17
C ARG A 61 2.30 -26.44 9.34
N GLY A 62 3.48 -26.09 9.87
CA GLY A 62 4.07 -26.76 11.03
C GLY A 62 3.19 -26.74 12.29
N ARG A 63 2.35 -25.71 12.49
CA ARG A 63 1.37 -25.69 13.60
C ARG A 63 0.16 -26.59 13.41
N GLN A 64 -0.19 -26.92 12.17
CA GLN A 64 -1.27 -27.88 11.89
C GLN A 64 -0.79 -29.33 12.00
N ASP A 65 0.50 -29.58 11.72
CA ASP A 65 1.06 -30.93 11.67
C ASP A 65 1.60 -31.45 13.03
N ASN A 66 1.86 -30.58 14.02
CA ASN A 66 2.38 -30.96 15.34
C ASN A 66 1.38 -31.72 16.27
N THR A 67 0.31 -32.30 15.74
CA THR A 67 -0.61 -33.17 16.51
C THR A 67 -0.47 -34.65 16.16
N LEU A 68 0.48 -35.04 15.30
CA LEU A 68 0.62 -36.43 14.84
C LEU A 68 2.10 -36.82 14.67
N THR A 69 2.86 -36.87 15.75
CA THR A 69 4.15 -37.60 15.74
C THR A 69 4.38 -38.29 17.08
N ALA A 70 3.85 -39.51 17.18
CA ALA A 70 4.40 -40.55 18.03
C ALA A 70 4.37 -41.87 17.25
N SER A 71 5.41 -42.68 17.45
CA SER A 71 5.73 -43.98 16.85
C SER A 71 6.37 -43.97 15.45
N SER A 72 7.67 -44.28 15.45
CA SER A 72 8.40 -44.79 14.30
C SER A 72 8.35 -46.32 14.34
N SER A 73 7.68 -46.95 13.39
CA SER A 73 7.96 -48.33 13.00
C SER A 73 7.49 -48.56 11.55
N LYS A 74 8.34 -49.28 10.81
CA LYS A 74 8.28 -49.71 9.38
C LYS A 74 6.98 -49.39 8.61
N ASN A 75 7.11 -48.55 7.59
CA ASN A 75 6.01 -47.89 6.87
C ASN A 75 5.47 -48.71 5.69
N ASN A 76 4.44 -49.52 5.92
CA ASN A 76 3.52 -49.92 4.86
C ASN A 76 2.40 -48.88 4.77
N CYS A 77 1.97 -48.51 3.57
CA CYS A 77 0.91 -47.51 3.39
C CYS A 77 -0.40 -48.00 4.02
N SER A 78 -0.93 -47.30 5.03
CA SER A 78 -2.16 -47.72 5.73
C SER A 78 -3.41 -47.82 4.85
N SER A 79 -3.37 -47.28 3.63
CA SER A 79 -4.50 -47.30 2.68
C SER A 79 -4.35 -48.27 1.52
N CYS A 80 -3.14 -48.61 1.08
CA CYS A 80 -2.93 -49.56 -0.03
C CYS A 80 -2.01 -50.73 0.31
N GLN A 81 -1.46 -50.74 1.53
CA GLN A 81 -0.57 -51.76 2.10
C GLN A 81 0.75 -52.02 1.36
N GLU A 82 1.07 -51.23 0.34
CA GLU A 82 2.32 -51.32 -0.41
C GLU A 82 3.48 -50.62 0.32
N GLU A 83 4.70 -51.14 0.11
CA GLU A 83 5.95 -50.60 0.64
C GLU A 83 6.43 -49.40 -0.20
N GLY A 84 7.24 -48.52 0.41
CA GLY A 84 7.82 -47.36 -0.26
C GLY A 84 7.09 -46.02 -0.06
N HIS A 85 5.90 -46.02 0.55
CA HIS A 85 5.21 -44.79 0.96
C HIS A 85 4.28 -45.03 2.16
N SER A 86 4.02 -44.01 2.99
CA SER A 86 3.35 -44.17 4.29
C SER A 86 1.85 -43.81 4.32
N SER A 87 1.28 -43.22 3.27
CA SER A 87 -0.15 -42.86 3.26
C SER A 87 -0.74 -42.67 1.86
N ALA A 88 -2.08 -42.72 1.79
CA ALA A 88 -2.88 -42.34 0.61
C ALA A 88 -2.71 -40.87 0.16
N ARG A 89 -1.94 -40.06 0.89
CA ARG A 89 -1.59 -38.68 0.48
C ARG A 89 -0.33 -38.64 -0.38
N CYS A 90 0.40 -39.74 -0.50
CA CYS A 90 1.55 -39.85 -1.40
C CYS A 90 1.05 -40.06 -2.84
N SER A 91 1.64 -39.35 -3.80
CA SER A 91 1.33 -39.50 -5.22
C SER A 91 1.68 -40.87 -5.80
N GLN A 92 2.47 -41.66 -5.08
CA GLN A 92 2.82 -43.04 -5.42
C GLN A 92 1.77 -44.07 -4.95
N CYS A 93 0.80 -43.66 -4.14
CA CYS A 93 -0.26 -44.55 -3.67
C CYS A 93 -1.29 -44.79 -4.77
N LYS A 94 -1.69 -46.05 -4.98
CA LYS A 94 -2.80 -46.40 -5.90
C LYS A 94 -4.13 -45.73 -5.52
N ASN A 95 -4.33 -45.46 -4.23
CA ASN A 95 -5.51 -44.78 -3.69
C ASN A 95 -5.31 -43.25 -3.57
N TYR A 96 -4.29 -42.70 -4.22
CA TYR A 96 -4.02 -41.27 -4.18
C TYR A 96 -5.15 -40.47 -4.84
N ASN A 97 -5.85 -39.67 -4.04
CA ASN A 97 -6.78 -38.67 -4.55
C ASN A 97 -5.99 -37.37 -4.80
N PRO A 98 -5.82 -36.94 -6.07
CA PRO A 98 -4.96 -35.81 -6.35
C PRO A 98 -5.46 -34.57 -5.62
N LYS A 99 -4.52 -33.76 -5.10
CA LYS A 99 -4.89 -32.53 -4.40
C LYS A 99 -5.63 -31.61 -5.37
N LEU A 100 -6.47 -30.71 -4.84
CA LEU A 100 -7.23 -29.76 -5.66
C LEU A 100 -6.37 -29.08 -6.76
N PRO A 101 -5.11 -28.64 -6.51
CA PRO A 101 -4.25 -28.09 -7.57
C PRO A 101 -3.92 -29.08 -8.71
N GLU A 102 -3.66 -30.36 -8.42
CA GLU A 102 -3.36 -31.38 -9.43
C GLU A 102 -4.59 -31.79 -10.22
N ARG A 103 -5.73 -32.01 -9.55
CA ARG A 103 -7.02 -32.27 -10.24
C ARG A 103 -7.37 -31.11 -11.17
N LEU A 104 -7.07 -29.89 -10.75
CA LEU A 104 -7.28 -28.70 -11.57
C LEU A 104 -6.25 -28.60 -12.71
N GLN A 105 -4.98 -28.93 -12.49
CA GLN A 105 -3.95 -28.91 -13.54
C GLN A 105 -4.27 -29.91 -14.66
N ILE A 106 -4.67 -31.13 -14.31
CA ILE A 106 -5.13 -32.16 -15.25
C ILE A 106 -6.33 -31.67 -16.06
N ARG A 107 -7.27 -30.97 -15.42
CA ARG A 107 -8.51 -30.50 -16.06
C ARG A 107 -8.35 -29.22 -16.88
N LEU A 108 -7.37 -28.36 -16.54
CA LEU A 108 -7.17 -27.05 -17.16
C LEU A 108 -6.05 -27.06 -18.23
N GLY A 109 -5.14 -28.03 -18.21
CA GLY A 109 -4.04 -28.13 -19.17
C GLY A 109 -3.15 -26.87 -19.17
N SER A 110 -3.00 -26.23 -20.33
CA SER A 110 -2.23 -24.99 -20.51
C SER A 110 -2.92 -23.72 -20.00
N HIS A 111 -4.09 -23.83 -19.36
CA HIS A 111 -4.83 -22.68 -18.87
C HIS A 111 -4.43 -22.35 -17.43
N GLN A 112 -4.20 -21.07 -17.16
CA GLN A 112 -3.92 -20.59 -15.80
C GLN A 112 -5.17 -19.98 -15.19
N ARG A 113 -5.37 -20.22 -13.89
CA ARG A 113 -6.39 -19.53 -13.10
C ARG A 113 -5.99 -18.07 -12.92
N TYR A 114 -6.95 -17.18 -13.14
CA TYR A 114 -6.83 -15.79 -12.78
C TYR A 114 -8.06 -15.36 -11.98
N THR A 115 -7.87 -14.38 -11.10
CA THR A 115 -8.96 -13.76 -10.37
C THR A 115 -9.45 -12.56 -11.18
N LEU A 116 -10.72 -12.55 -11.55
CA LEU A 116 -11.36 -11.41 -12.17
C LEU A 116 -12.35 -10.78 -11.18
N SER A 117 -12.21 -9.48 -10.93
CA SER A 117 -13.20 -8.71 -10.18
C SER A 117 -14.23 -8.19 -11.15
N VAL A 118 -15.44 -8.76 -11.12
CA VAL A 118 -16.58 -8.27 -11.91
C VAL A 118 -17.71 -7.82 -10.99
N PRO A 119 -18.54 -6.84 -11.41
CA PRO A 119 -19.79 -6.54 -10.72
C PRO A 119 -20.66 -7.80 -10.58
N PHE A 120 -21.43 -7.87 -9.50
CA PHE A 120 -22.37 -8.97 -9.25
C PHE A 120 -23.39 -9.08 -10.37
N GLU A 121 -23.78 -7.94 -10.94
CA GLU A 121 -24.70 -7.81 -12.06
C GLU A 121 -24.19 -8.51 -13.33
N THR A 122 -22.88 -8.68 -13.47
CA THR A 122 -22.25 -9.35 -14.62
C THR A 122 -22.17 -10.87 -14.43
N LEU A 123 -22.29 -11.36 -13.19
CA LEU A 123 -22.21 -12.78 -12.84
C LEU A 123 -23.56 -13.51 -12.91
N CYS A 124 -24.67 -12.79 -12.74
CA CYS A 124 -26.02 -13.36 -12.74
C CYS A 124 -26.91 -12.64 -13.76
N THR A 125 -27.40 -13.38 -14.76
CA THR A 125 -28.41 -12.92 -15.72
C THR A 125 -29.73 -12.56 -15.01
N ASP A 126 -30.35 -11.45 -15.41
CA ASP A 126 -31.52 -10.87 -14.72
C ASP A 126 -32.72 -11.82 -14.66
N THR A 127 -32.93 -12.41 -13.48
CA THR A 127 -34.07 -13.24 -13.09
C THR A 127 -34.40 -12.97 -11.60
N LEU A 128 -35.60 -13.34 -11.14
CA LEU A 128 -36.01 -13.29 -9.71
C LEU A 128 -34.95 -13.89 -8.76
N ASN A 129 -34.19 -14.87 -9.25
CA ASN A 129 -33.09 -15.54 -8.57
C ASN A 129 -31.92 -14.60 -8.21
N LYS A 130 -31.68 -13.53 -9.00
CA LYS A 130 -30.65 -12.52 -8.73
C LYS A 130 -30.93 -11.71 -7.47
N ALA A 131 -32.19 -11.29 -7.28
CA ALA A 131 -32.59 -10.54 -6.09
C ALA A 131 -32.48 -11.41 -4.83
N ASN A 132 -32.88 -12.67 -4.92
CA ASN A 132 -32.79 -13.65 -3.83
C ASN A 132 -31.33 -13.96 -3.46
N ALA A 133 -30.46 -14.20 -4.46
CA ALA A 133 -29.03 -14.44 -4.23
C ALA A 133 -28.36 -13.20 -3.61
N LEU A 134 -28.65 -11.99 -4.11
CA LEU A 134 -28.11 -10.76 -3.54
C LEU A 134 -28.58 -10.53 -2.11
N LYS A 135 -29.87 -10.76 -1.83
CA LYS A 135 -30.43 -10.68 -0.46
C LYS A 135 -29.72 -11.68 0.45
N LYS A 136 -29.56 -12.93 0.02
CA LYS A 136 -28.83 -13.97 0.78
C LYS A 136 -27.37 -13.60 1.05
N VAL A 137 -26.67 -13.06 0.06
CA VAL A 137 -25.29 -12.55 0.23
C VAL A 137 -25.25 -11.43 1.28
N LYS A 138 -26.23 -10.52 1.25
CA LYS A 138 -26.35 -9.44 2.24
C LYS A 138 -26.64 -9.98 3.64
N ASP A 139 -27.57 -10.92 3.77
CA ASP A 139 -27.96 -11.50 5.04
C ASP A 139 -26.78 -12.27 5.67
N ILE A 140 -26.08 -13.12 4.89
CA ILE A 140 -24.88 -13.83 5.37
C ILE A 140 -23.77 -12.85 5.75
N SER A 141 -23.54 -11.80 4.97
CA SER A 141 -22.52 -10.80 5.25
C SER A 141 -22.81 -10.01 6.54
N SER A 142 -24.04 -9.52 6.70
CA SER A 142 -24.50 -8.84 7.91
C SER A 142 -24.37 -9.72 9.14
N PHE A 143 -24.81 -10.98 9.03
CA PHE A 143 -24.73 -11.97 10.09
C PHE A 143 -23.27 -12.26 10.50
N VAL A 144 -22.40 -12.57 9.53
CA VAL A 144 -20.97 -12.83 9.81
C VAL A 144 -20.28 -11.59 10.39
N ARG A 145 -20.66 -10.39 9.94
CA ARG A 145 -20.16 -9.13 10.51
C ARG A 145 -20.52 -9.02 11.98
N GLU A 146 -21.79 -9.19 12.35
CA GLU A 146 -22.26 -9.06 13.72
C GLU A 146 -21.62 -10.11 14.65
N VAL A 147 -21.64 -11.39 14.26
CA VAL A 147 -21.06 -12.49 15.05
C VAL A 147 -19.59 -12.22 15.35
N LEU A 148 -18.79 -11.86 14.34
CA LEU A 148 -17.36 -11.61 14.54
C LEU A 148 -17.08 -10.30 15.25
N PHE A 149 -17.92 -9.28 15.09
CA PHE A 149 -17.78 -8.02 15.81
C PHE A 149 -17.93 -8.24 17.31
N LYS A 150 -19.00 -8.92 17.75
CA LYS A 150 -19.22 -9.29 19.15
C LYS A 150 -18.15 -10.27 19.66
N ALA A 151 -17.69 -11.20 18.82
CA ALA A 151 -16.59 -12.13 19.16
C ALA A 151 -15.31 -11.42 19.50
N GLN A 152 -14.92 -10.45 18.66
CA GLN A 152 -13.72 -9.67 18.88
C GLN A 152 -13.84 -8.76 20.11
N LEU A 153 -15.00 -8.13 20.37
CA LEU A 153 -15.21 -7.33 21.60
C LEU A 153 -15.00 -8.18 22.86
N PHE A 154 -15.63 -9.37 22.91
CA PHE A 154 -15.49 -10.30 24.02
C PHE A 154 -14.04 -10.79 24.19
N VAL A 155 -13.43 -11.29 23.12
CA VAL A 155 -12.05 -11.82 23.17
C VAL A 155 -11.05 -10.73 23.56
N ASN A 156 -11.22 -9.50 23.05
CA ASN A 156 -10.36 -8.37 23.40
C ASN A 156 -10.47 -8.00 24.87
N HIS A 157 -11.69 -7.97 25.42
CA HIS A 157 -11.90 -7.75 26.84
C HIS A 157 -11.21 -8.83 27.69
N PHE A 158 -11.34 -10.11 27.30
CA PHE A 158 -10.67 -11.22 27.98
C PHE A 158 -9.13 -11.10 27.94
N ILE A 159 -8.55 -10.78 26.78
CA ILE A 159 -7.10 -10.57 26.61
C ILE A 159 -6.61 -9.44 27.54
N LEU A 160 -7.36 -8.34 27.61
CA LEU A 160 -6.99 -7.19 28.43
C LEU A 160 -6.95 -7.54 29.93
N GLN A 161 -7.91 -8.33 30.40
CA GLN A 161 -8.03 -8.67 31.81
C GLN A 161 -7.07 -9.78 32.26
N HIS A 162 -6.65 -10.66 31.36
CA HIS A 162 -5.80 -11.82 31.69
C HIS A 162 -4.55 -11.94 30.82
N PRO A 163 -3.61 -10.98 30.89
CA PRO A 163 -2.44 -10.94 30.02
C PRO A 163 -1.48 -12.13 30.21
N THR A 164 -1.55 -12.83 31.34
CA THR A 164 -0.66 -13.94 31.72
C THR A 164 -1.28 -15.33 31.52
N LYS A 165 -2.58 -15.42 31.22
CA LYS A 165 -3.32 -16.69 31.08
C LYS A 165 -3.83 -16.89 29.65
N LEU A 166 -2.98 -16.59 28.66
CA LEU A 166 -3.32 -16.65 27.24
C LEU A 166 -2.71 -17.88 26.60
N THR A 167 -3.47 -18.53 25.72
CA THR A 167 -3.01 -19.70 24.95
C THR A 167 -2.78 -19.33 23.49
N ASN A 168 -2.13 -20.21 22.73
CA ASN A 168 -2.01 -20.02 21.28
C ASN A 168 -3.33 -20.26 20.51
N ASP A 169 -4.39 -20.71 21.20
CA ASP A 169 -5.69 -20.97 20.58
C ASP A 169 -6.29 -19.71 19.92
N PHE A 170 -6.00 -18.52 20.46
CA PHE A 170 -6.48 -17.23 19.91
C PHE A 170 -6.01 -16.96 18.48
N PHE A 171 -5.02 -17.70 17.98
CA PHE A 171 -4.51 -17.61 16.62
C PHE A 171 -4.96 -18.78 15.72
N GLU A 172 -5.85 -19.66 16.24
CA GLU A 172 -6.41 -20.79 15.50
C GLU A 172 -7.84 -20.49 15.00
N GLN A 173 -8.16 -20.93 13.79
CA GLN A 173 -9.51 -20.81 13.21
C GLN A 173 -10.58 -21.49 14.07
N ASN A 174 -10.26 -22.68 14.62
CA ASN A 174 -11.21 -23.48 15.40
C ASN A 174 -11.63 -22.80 16.70
N PHE A 175 -10.73 -22.04 17.34
CA PHE A 175 -11.06 -21.21 18.49
C PHE A 175 -12.09 -20.15 18.11
N TRP A 176 -11.84 -19.36 17.08
CA TRP A 176 -12.76 -18.31 16.63
C TRP A 176 -14.11 -18.87 16.17
N TYR A 177 -14.12 -20.06 15.55
CA TYR A 177 -15.35 -20.75 15.19
C TYR A 177 -16.13 -21.21 16.45
N THR A 178 -15.43 -21.67 17.48
CA THR A 178 -16.02 -22.01 18.79
C THR A 178 -16.60 -20.79 19.49
N ILE A 179 -15.87 -19.67 19.55
CA ILE A 179 -16.39 -18.40 20.08
C ILE A 179 -17.62 -17.93 19.29
N SER A 180 -17.61 -18.12 17.96
CA SER A 180 -18.77 -17.83 17.12
C SER A 180 -19.98 -18.73 17.42
N ARG A 181 -19.76 -19.96 17.91
CA ARG A 181 -20.86 -20.83 18.41
C ARG A 181 -21.37 -20.35 19.76
N VAL A 182 -20.49 -19.91 20.67
CA VAL A 182 -20.88 -19.32 21.96
C VAL A 182 -21.78 -18.11 21.73
N ILE A 183 -21.41 -17.22 20.82
CA ILE A 183 -22.16 -15.99 20.50
C ILE A 183 -23.52 -16.26 19.85
N ARG A 184 -23.64 -17.33 19.08
CA ARG A 184 -24.94 -17.71 18.49
C ARG A 184 -25.75 -18.65 19.37
N GLY A 185 -25.18 -19.05 20.50
CA GLY A 185 -25.81 -19.94 21.45
C GLY A 185 -26.72 -19.19 22.41
N SER A 186 -26.94 -19.84 23.54
CA SER A 186 -27.67 -19.32 24.70
C SER A 186 -26.77 -19.45 25.94
N SER A 187 -27.13 -18.77 27.03
CA SER A 187 -26.30 -18.71 28.24
C SER A 187 -25.94 -20.09 28.79
N ASP A 188 -26.89 -21.03 28.79
CA ASP A 188 -26.72 -22.43 29.19
C ASP A 188 -25.73 -23.22 28.31
N LYS A 189 -25.54 -22.82 27.05
CA LYS A 189 -24.67 -23.51 26.08
C LYS A 189 -23.25 -22.97 26.05
N VAL A 190 -22.95 -21.86 26.72
CA VAL A 190 -21.62 -21.23 26.74
C VAL A 190 -20.57 -22.21 27.26
N LYS A 191 -20.74 -22.70 28.49
CA LYS A 191 -19.78 -23.59 29.14
C LYS A 191 -19.66 -24.95 28.42
N PRO A 192 -20.75 -25.66 28.06
CA PRO A 192 -20.65 -26.90 27.30
C PRO A 192 -19.92 -26.76 25.96
N THR A 193 -20.14 -25.66 25.23
CA THR A 193 -19.47 -25.42 23.94
C THR A 193 -17.96 -25.25 24.09
N LEU A 194 -17.53 -24.49 25.10
CA LEU A 194 -16.12 -24.28 25.41
C LEU A 194 -15.46 -25.57 25.93
N GLN A 195 -16.18 -26.35 26.74
CA GLN A 195 -15.70 -27.64 27.24
C GLN A 195 -15.48 -28.63 26.10
N ALA A 196 -16.43 -28.75 25.17
CA ALA A 196 -16.27 -29.60 24.00
C ALA A 196 -15.04 -29.22 23.16
N TYR A 197 -14.75 -27.93 23.00
CA TYR A 197 -13.52 -27.48 22.33
C TYR A 197 -12.26 -27.92 23.08
N LYS A 198 -12.22 -27.74 24.41
CA LYS A 198 -11.10 -28.18 25.25
C LYS A 198 -10.90 -29.70 25.15
N ASP A 199 -11.97 -30.48 25.11
CA ASP A 199 -11.92 -31.94 25.03
C ASP A 199 -11.34 -32.44 23.69
N THR A 200 -11.51 -31.70 22.59
CA THR A 200 -10.84 -32.03 21.32
C THR A 200 -9.32 -31.82 21.34
N LYS A 201 -8.79 -31.17 22.38
CA LYS A 201 -7.36 -30.85 22.54
C LYS A 201 -6.71 -31.66 23.68
N LYS A 202 -7.32 -32.76 24.12
CA LYS A 202 -6.78 -33.68 25.14
C LYS A 202 -5.35 -34.10 24.77
N GLY A 203 -4.41 -33.98 25.71
CA GLY A 203 -2.98 -34.31 25.53
C GLY A 203 -2.01 -33.12 25.49
N ARG A 204 -2.48 -31.86 25.51
CA ARG A 204 -1.59 -30.69 25.62
C ARG A 204 -1.02 -30.51 27.05
N PRO A 205 0.24 -30.03 27.20
CA PRO A 205 0.84 -29.74 28.51
C PRO A 205 -0.01 -28.79 29.35
N ALA A 206 0.00 -28.98 30.68
CA ALA A 206 -0.63 -28.07 31.62
C ALA A 206 -0.08 -26.64 31.41
N GLY A 207 -0.98 -25.66 31.23
CA GLY A 207 -0.64 -24.26 30.90
C GLY A 207 -0.91 -23.84 29.45
N GLN A 208 -1.10 -24.79 28.52
CA GLN A 208 -1.51 -24.49 27.12
C GLN A 208 -3.02 -24.68 26.87
N ASN A 209 -3.76 -25.09 27.89
CA ASN A 209 -5.19 -25.39 27.79
C ASN A 209 -6.04 -24.18 28.15
N LEU A 210 -7.15 -24.01 27.41
CA LEU A 210 -8.13 -22.97 27.64
C LEU A 210 -8.79 -23.12 29.03
N HIS A 211 -8.82 -22.06 29.82
CA HIS A 211 -9.48 -22.06 31.13
C HIS A 211 -10.99 -21.84 30.99
N VAL A 212 -11.71 -22.91 30.62
CA VAL A 212 -13.13 -22.92 30.24
C VAL A 212 -14.03 -22.19 31.25
N ASP A 213 -13.93 -22.50 32.55
CA ASP A 213 -14.79 -21.89 33.58
C ASP A 213 -14.63 -20.38 33.65
N GLN A 214 -13.40 -19.91 33.51
CA GLN A 214 -13.09 -18.48 33.57
C GLN A 214 -13.64 -17.79 32.32
N LEU A 215 -13.35 -18.32 31.13
CA LEU A 215 -13.86 -17.73 29.88
C LEU A 215 -15.40 -17.69 29.84
N ALA A 216 -16.06 -18.74 30.34
CA ALA A 216 -17.52 -18.80 30.44
C ALA A 216 -18.07 -17.74 31.42
N SER A 217 -17.55 -17.67 32.64
CA SER A 217 -17.97 -16.67 33.62
C SER A 217 -17.75 -15.24 33.14
N PHE A 218 -16.64 -14.98 32.44
CA PHE A 218 -16.36 -13.65 31.86
C PHE A 218 -17.33 -13.28 30.74
N PHE A 219 -17.75 -14.25 29.92
CA PHE A 219 -18.74 -13.99 28.89
C PHE A 219 -20.08 -13.56 29.51
N VAL A 220 -20.51 -14.26 30.56
CA VAL A 220 -21.74 -13.95 31.30
C VAL A 220 -21.63 -12.58 31.97
N ASN A 221 -20.50 -12.30 32.65
CA ASN A 221 -20.28 -11.02 33.32
C ASN A 221 -20.29 -9.85 32.33
N LEU A 222 -19.55 -9.94 31.22
CA LEU A 222 -19.52 -8.88 30.21
C LEU A 222 -20.92 -8.66 29.61
N SER A 223 -21.67 -9.74 29.36
CA SER A 223 -23.05 -9.67 28.86
C SER A 223 -23.99 -8.99 29.85
N ALA A 224 -23.76 -9.15 31.16
CA ALA A 224 -24.56 -8.52 32.20
C ALA A 224 -24.18 -7.04 32.42
N THR A 225 -22.89 -6.70 32.35
CA THR A 225 -22.39 -5.34 32.59
C THR A 225 -22.64 -4.39 31.41
N THR A 226 -22.73 -4.93 30.20
CA THR A 226 -23.00 -4.13 29.01
C THR A 226 -24.50 -4.23 28.72
N ASN A 227 -25.23 -3.11 28.75
CA ASN A 227 -26.69 -3.05 28.47
C ASN A 227 -27.10 -3.54 27.07
N GLY A 228 -26.20 -4.19 26.30
CA GLY A 228 -26.44 -4.77 24.99
C GLY A 228 -26.07 -6.25 24.97
N SER A 229 -26.89 -7.07 24.32
CA SER A 229 -26.68 -8.52 24.23
C SER A 229 -25.47 -8.87 23.35
N LEU A 230 -24.57 -9.72 23.88
CA LEU A 230 -23.50 -10.37 23.11
C LEU A 230 -24.00 -11.53 22.24
N PHE A 231 -25.24 -11.98 22.42
CA PHE A 231 -25.80 -13.05 21.60
C PHE A 231 -26.25 -12.55 20.23
N VAL A 232 -26.25 -13.44 19.24
CA VAL A 232 -26.70 -13.17 17.87
C VAL A 232 -27.62 -14.29 17.41
N SER A 233 -28.86 -13.95 17.06
CA SER A 233 -29.82 -14.91 16.51
C SER A 233 -29.49 -15.25 15.06
N GLU A 234 -29.68 -16.52 14.70
CA GLU A 234 -29.53 -16.98 13.32
C GLU A 234 -30.68 -16.56 12.41
N ASN A 235 -31.84 -16.22 12.98
CA ASN A 235 -33.04 -15.77 12.25
C ASN A 235 -33.40 -16.67 11.05
N GLY A 236 -33.23 -17.99 11.18
CA GLY A 236 -33.51 -18.97 10.12
C GLY A 236 -32.51 -19.00 8.95
N LEU A 237 -31.39 -18.28 9.06
CA LEU A 237 -30.35 -18.24 8.03
C LEU A 237 -29.69 -19.62 7.87
N LYS A 238 -29.60 -20.12 6.64
CA LYS A 238 -28.95 -21.40 6.30
C LYS A 238 -27.75 -21.19 5.40
N ASN A 239 -26.83 -22.16 5.39
CA ASN A 239 -25.63 -22.18 4.53
C ASN A 239 -24.60 -21.05 4.78
N TYR A 240 -24.59 -20.47 5.99
CA TYR A 240 -23.58 -19.46 6.37
C TYR A 240 -22.26 -20.06 6.87
N GLY A 241 -22.24 -21.36 7.23
CA GLY A 241 -21.14 -22.00 7.98
C GLY A 241 -19.76 -21.83 7.34
N GLN A 242 -19.65 -22.05 6.02
CA GLN A 242 -18.38 -21.89 5.30
C GLN A 242 -17.90 -20.44 5.25
N SER A 243 -18.82 -19.49 5.06
CA SER A 243 -18.53 -18.06 5.06
C SER A 243 -18.05 -17.60 6.43
N LEU A 244 -18.70 -18.07 7.50
CA LEU A 244 -18.29 -17.79 8.88
C LEU A 244 -16.91 -18.40 9.17
N SER A 245 -16.70 -19.67 8.80
CA SER A 245 -15.42 -20.37 9.00
C SER A 245 -14.24 -19.66 8.31
N THR A 246 -14.44 -19.21 7.06
CA THR A 246 -13.42 -18.42 6.32
C THR A 246 -13.14 -17.08 7.01
N ALA A 247 -14.18 -16.44 7.54
CA ALA A 247 -14.05 -15.18 8.25
C ALA A 247 -13.34 -15.37 9.61
N CYS A 248 -13.58 -16.48 10.31
CA CYS A 248 -12.81 -16.89 11.50
C CYS A 248 -11.33 -17.09 11.18
N GLU A 249 -10.97 -17.73 10.06
CA GLU A 249 -9.57 -17.85 9.63
C GLU A 249 -8.93 -16.46 9.40
N THR A 250 -9.69 -15.55 8.80
CA THR A 250 -9.25 -14.18 8.55
C THR A 250 -8.99 -13.43 9.86
N VAL A 251 -9.89 -13.55 10.84
CA VAL A 251 -9.70 -12.96 12.17
C VAL A 251 -8.48 -13.56 12.88
N ALA A 252 -8.36 -14.89 12.93
CA ALA A 252 -7.21 -15.56 13.53
C ALA A 252 -5.87 -15.06 12.93
N THR A 253 -5.83 -14.98 11.59
CA THR A 253 -4.67 -14.47 10.86
C THR A 253 -4.39 -12.99 11.16
N THR A 254 -5.44 -12.18 11.32
CA THR A 254 -5.33 -10.76 11.67
C THR A 254 -4.72 -10.56 13.06
N TYR A 255 -5.12 -11.35 14.05
CA TYR A 255 -4.53 -11.31 15.40
C TYR A 255 -3.05 -11.68 15.36
N ASN A 256 -2.69 -12.75 14.64
CA ASN A 256 -1.29 -13.16 14.52
C ASN A 256 -0.43 -12.06 13.84
N ASN A 257 -0.90 -11.54 12.71
CA ASN A 257 -0.18 -10.52 11.95
C ASN A 257 -0.07 -9.20 12.72
N TYR A 258 -1.08 -8.86 13.53
CA TYR A 258 -1.07 -7.63 14.31
C TYR A 258 0.18 -7.51 15.19
N TYR A 259 0.48 -8.53 15.98
CA TYR A 259 1.65 -8.54 16.85
C TYR A 259 2.95 -8.52 16.04
N ILE A 260 3.04 -9.32 14.98
CA ILE A 260 4.24 -9.44 14.14
C ILE A 260 4.56 -8.16 13.36
N GLU A 261 3.55 -7.41 12.91
CA GLU A 261 3.75 -6.23 12.06
C GLU A 261 3.91 -4.93 12.86
N ASN A 262 3.38 -4.86 14.08
CA ASN A 262 3.35 -3.63 14.86
C ASN A 262 4.41 -3.56 15.98
N PHE A 263 4.95 -4.69 16.47
CA PHE A 263 5.84 -4.68 17.64
C PHE A 263 7.06 -3.75 17.48
N GLU A 264 7.75 -3.84 16.33
CA GLU A 264 8.94 -3.04 16.00
C GLU A 264 8.62 -1.55 16.08
N ASN A 265 7.54 -1.12 15.40
CA ASN A 265 7.11 0.27 15.40
C ASN A 265 6.69 0.75 16.79
N ILE A 266 6.02 -0.08 17.60
CA ILE A 266 5.57 0.32 18.93
C ILE A 266 6.76 0.55 19.85
N ILE A 267 7.70 -0.41 19.92
CA ILE A 267 8.91 -0.30 20.75
C ILE A 267 9.76 0.89 20.31
N CYS A 268 10.05 1.02 19.00
CA CYS A 268 10.86 2.13 18.51
C CYS A 268 10.21 3.50 18.78
N ASN A 269 8.90 3.64 18.58
CA ASN A 269 8.22 4.91 18.84
C ASN A 269 8.22 5.28 20.33
N TYR A 270 8.17 4.30 21.24
CA TYR A 270 8.33 4.55 22.67
C TYR A 270 9.69 5.18 22.98
N PHE A 271 10.79 4.56 22.53
CA PHE A 271 12.13 5.11 22.76
C PHE A 271 12.35 6.46 22.07
N ILE A 272 11.89 6.62 20.82
CA ILE A 272 11.97 7.89 20.09
C ILE A 272 11.25 9.00 20.85
N TYR A 273 10.06 8.71 21.38
CA TYR A 273 9.28 9.66 22.16
C TYR A 273 10.00 10.05 23.46
N THR A 274 10.44 9.06 24.23
CA THR A 274 11.13 9.28 25.52
C THR A 274 12.40 10.08 25.33
N LEU A 275 13.25 9.71 24.36
CA LEU A 275 14.48 10.45 24.03
C LEU A 275 14.21 11.87 23.55
N LYS A 276 13.16 12.09 22.74
CA LYS A 276 12.85 13.42 22.24
C LYS A 276 12.27 14.33 23.32
N THR A 277 11.67 13.74 24.36
CA THR A 277 11.16 14.49 25.52
C THR A 277 12.30 14.91 26.44
N GLU A 278 13.26 14.01 26.67
CA GLU A 278 14.46 14.30 27.48
C GLU A 278 15.41 15.26 26.76
N TYR A 279 15.77 14.95 25.51
CA TYR A 279 16.71 15.71 24.70
C TYR A 279 15.96 16.50 23.62
N HIS A 280 15.27 17.56 24.05
CA HIS A 280 14.41 18.37 23.19
C HIS A 280 15.15 19.05 22.03
N ASP A 281 16.44 19.35 22.16
CA ASP A 281 17.25 19.96 21.09
C ASP A 281 17.82 18.94 20.10
N ALA A 282 17.89 17.66 20.48
CA ALA A 282 18.47 16.63 19.63
C ALA A 282 17.66 16.45 18.32
N LYS A 283 18.38 16.38 17.20
CA LYS A 283 17.78 16.19 15.86
C LYS A 283 17.06 14.84 15.80
N ILE A 284 15.81 14.85 15.35
CA ILE A 284 14.98 13.63 15.26
C ILE A 284 15.60 12.54 14.36
N GLY A 285 16.41 12.94 13.38
CA GLY A 285 17.16 12.01 12.53
C GLY A 285 18.19 11.20 13.32
N CYS A 286 18.95 11.86 14.21
CA CYS A 286 19.94 11.22 15.07
C CYS A 286 19.27 10.26 16.06
N ILE A 287 18.18 10.71 16.72
CA ILE A 287 17.39 9.86 17.63
C ILE A 287 16.86 8.62 16.92
N LYS A 288 16.29 8.75 15.72
CA LYS A 288 15.83 7.60 14.94
C LYS A 288 16.97 6.66 14.57
N ASN A 289 18.12 7.21 14.18
CA ASN A 289 19.30 6.41 13.82
C ASN A 289 19.76 5.56 15.01
N LEU A 290 19.90 6.18 16.18
CA LEU A 290 20.22 5.51 17.44
C LEU A 290 19.20 4.42 17.80
N VAL A 291 17.91 4.74 17.72
CA VAL A 291 16.88 3.78 18.12
C VAL A 291 16.84 2.56 17.20
N TYR A 292 16.82 2.75 15.88
CA TYR A 292 16.68 1.64 14.94
C TYR A 292 17.96 0.81 14.76
N ASN A 293 19.15 1.40 14.91
CA ASN A 293 20.42 0.72 14.67
C ASN A 293 21.13 0.24 15.94
N HIS A 294 20.66 0.66 17.13
CA HIS A 294 21.31 0.29 18.39
C HIS A 294 20.30 -0.14 19.45
N VAL A 295 19.40 0.75 19.89
CA VAL A 295 18.48 0.47 21.01
C VAL A 295 17.57 -0.72 20.70
N TYR A 296 17.03 -0.79 19.47
CA TYR A 296 16.13 -1.85 19.07
C TYR A 296 16.79 -3.23 19.13
N ASP A 297 18.02 -3.38 18.64
CA ASP A 297 18.74 -4.66 18.69
C ASP A 297 19.14 -5.05 20.12
N GLN A 298 19.49 -4.08 20.98
CA GLN A 298 19.75 -4.35 22.39
C GLN A 298 18.53 -4.84 23.16
N VAL A 299 17.35 -4.30 22.86
CA VAL A 299 16.09 -4.73 23.49
C VAL A 299 15.77 -6.20 23.14
N LEU A 300 16.15 -6.67 21.95
CA LEU A 300 15.78 -7.99 21.44
C LEU A 300 16.82 -9.09 21.67
N THR A 301 17.99 -8.79 22.25
CA THR A 301 19.10 -9.74 22.42
C THR A 301 19.35 -10.09 23.89
N HIS A 302 20.03 -11.22 24.16
CA HIS A 302 20.38 -11.63 25.52
C HIS A 302 21.44 -10.73 26.18
N SER A 303 22.33 -10.13 25.39
CA SER A 303 23.49 -9.36 25.87
C SER A 303 23.10 -8.20 26.78
N GLN A 304 23.92 -7.91 27.79
CA GLN A 304 23.75 -6.69 28.60
C GLN A 304 23.73 -5.45 27.69
N PRO A 305 23.01 -4.37 28.06
CA PRO A 305 23.08 -3.11 27.32
C PRO A 305 24.54 -2.70 27.13
N SER A 306 24.98 -2.65 25.89
CA SER A 306 26.35 -2.25 25.53
C SER A 306 26.43 -0.73 25.42
N SER A 307 27.64 -0.19 25.52
CA SER A 307 27.88 1.22 25.20
C SER A 307 27.42 1.54 23.77
N VAL A 308 26.87 2.75 23.60
CA VAL A 308 26.53 3.26 22.27
C VAL A 308 27.81 3.40 21.45
N SER A 309 27.80 2.94 20.19
CA SER A 309 28.97 3.06 19.31
C SER A 309 29.42 4.52 19.18
N VAL A 310 30.74 4.74 19.15
CA VAL A 310 31.36 6.07 18.99
C VAL A 310 30.82 6.80 17.75
N ASP A 311 30.57 6.06 16.66
CA ASP A 311 30.00 6.63 15.41
C ASP A 311 28.60 7.20 15.60
N ILE A 312 27.80 6.59 16.49
CA ILE A 312 26.44 7.04 16.78
C ILE A 312 26.48 8.20 17.79
N LEU A 313 27.37 8.13 18.78
CA LEU A 313 27.57 9.21 19.76
C LEU A 313 28.04 10.51 19.11
N ALA A 314 28.89 10.43 18.07
CA ALA A 314 29.36 11.58 17.30
C ALA A 314 28.24 12.38 16.59
N LEU A 315 27.01 11.84 16.54
CA LEU A 315 25.84 12.51 15.96
C LEU A 315 25.08 13.39 16.97
N PHE A 316 25.48 13.39 18.23
CA PHE A 316 24.88 14.15 19.33
C PHE A 316 25.89 15.14 19.91
N ASP A 317 25.39 16.19 20.57
CA ASP A 317 26.25 17.14 21.28
C ASP A 317 27.01 16.41 22.41
N PRO A 318 28.26 16.82 22.75
CA PRO A 318 29.11 16.12 23.70
C PRO A 318 28.44 15.85 25.07
N ASP A 319 27.67 16.81 25.56
CA ASP A 319 26.94 16.71 26.84
C ASP A 319 25.78 15.72 26.79
N VAL A 320 25.13 15.59 25.63
CA VAL A 320 24.09 14.58 25.42
C VAL A 320 24.74 13.21 25.27
N ALA A 321 25.83 13.11 24.50
CA ALA A 321 26.54 11.87 24.23
C ALA A 321 27.09 11.21 25.53
N SER A 322 27.60 12.01 26.47
CA SER A 322 28.12 11.51 27.75
C SER A 322 27.04 10.90 28.66
N ASN A 323 25.82 11.46 28.62
CA ASN A 323 24.69 11.05 29.47
C ASN A 323 23.73 10.03 28.81
N LEU A 324 23.84 9.83 27.50
CA LEU A 324 22.88 9.03 26.73
C LEU A 324 22.83 7.56 27.16
N THR A 325 23.99 6.98 27.45
CA THR A 325 24.10 5.56 27.84
C THR A 325 23.50 5.31 29.23
N SER A 326 23.77 6.19 30.20
CA SER A 326 23.22 6.08 31.56
C SER A 326 21.71 6.28 31.58
N PHE A 327 21.17 7.14 30.70
CA PHE A 327 19.73 7.33 30.52
C PHE A 327 19.05 6.13 29.83
N LEU A 328 19.66 5.58 28.77
CA LEU A 328 19.07 4.51 27.97
C LEU A 328 19.04 3.15 28.67
N ASN A 329 20.12 2.79 29.38
CA ASN A 329 20.26 1.45 29.94
C ASN A 329 19.09 1.06 30.85
N PRO A 330 18.66 1.89 31.84
CA PRO A 330 17.50 1.59 32.67
C PRO A 330 16.20 1.41 31.86
N LEU A 331 15.99 2.20 30.81
CA LEU A 331 14.82 2.11 29.94
C LEU A 331 14.82 0.81 29.11
N ILE A 332 15.98 0.44 28.57
CA ILE A 332 16.18 -0.81 27.83
C ILE A 332 15.91 -2.00 28.76
N LEU A 333 16.52 -2.01 29.96
CA LEU A 333 16.30 -3.03 30.98
C LEU A 333 14.82 -3.14 31.38
N ALA A 334 14.12 -2.01 31.58
CA ALA A 334 12.71 -2.01 31.94
C ALA A 334 11.82 -2.68 30.86
N VAL A 335 12.11 -2.44 29.58
CA VAL A 335 11.39 -3.08 28.47
C VAL A 335 11.80 -4.55 28.34
N LYS A 336 13.11 -4.82 28.39
CA LYS A 336 13.70 -6.15 28.19
C LYS A 336 13.26 -7.15 29.25
N ASN A 337 13.24 -6.76 30.53
CA ASN A 337 12.84 -7.62 31.66
C ASN A 337 11.36 -8.05 31.62
N ARG A 338 10.56 -7.46 30.71
CA ARG A 338 9.16 -7.80 30.50
C ARG A 338 8.94 -8.71 29.29
N MET A 339 10.01 -9.13 28.62
CA MET A 339 9.98 -10.15 27.58
C MET A 339 10.24 -11.52 28.20
N SER A 340 9.36 -12.49 27.94
CA SER A 340 9.49 -13.84 28.51
C SER A 340 10.49 -14.73 27.78
N THR A 341 10.86 -14.41 26.53
CA THR A 341 11.94 -15.10 25.79
C THR A 341 12.75 -14.14 24.96
N LEU A 342 14.06 -14.26 25.08
CA LEU A 342 15.05 -13.63 24.23
C LEU A 342 15.91 -14.74 23.58
N PRO A 343 16.61 -14.47 22.45
CA PRO A 343 16.41 -13.31 21.61
C PRO A 343 15.05 -13.37 20.92
N LEU A 344 14.41 -12.22 20.70
CA LEU A 344 13.10 -12.16 20.07
C LEU A 344 13.26 -11.97 18.56
N THR A 345 12.93 -13.00 17.77
CA THR A 345 12.92 -12.95 16.31
C THR A 345 11.49 -12.90 15.78
N LYS A 346 11.31 -12.51 14.51
CA LYS A 346 9.98 -12.58 13.87
C LYS A 346 9.43 -14.01 13.82
N GLU A 347 10.30 -15.01 13.83
CA GLU A 347 9.93 -16.42 13.84
C GLU A 347 9.46 -16.88 15.23
N SER A 348 10.22 -16.57 16.29
CA SER A 348 9.82 -16.88 17.65
C SER A 348 8.54 -16.12 18.05
N LEU A 349 8.41 -14.86 17.61
CA LEU A 349 7.18 -14.08 17.79
C LEU A 349 6.00 -14.64 17.01
N ASN A 350 6.23 -15.14 15.80
CA ASN A 350 5.15 -15.77 15.04
C ASN A 350 4.62 -16.97 15.82
N ASN A 351 5.49 -17.78 16.44
CA ASN A 351 5.15 -18.99 17.21
C ASN A 351 4.36 -18.71 18.48
N GLU A 352 4.69 -17.64 19.19
CA GLU A 352 4.01 -17.26 20.42
C GLU A 352 3.78 -15.74 20.47
N PRO A 353 2.78 -15.21 19.75
CA PRO A 353 2.60 -13.78 19.58
C PRO A 353 2.28 -13.03 20.88
N PHE A 354 1.69 -13.68 21.88
CA PHE A 354 1.36 -13.02 23.16
C PHE A 354 2.58 -12.76 24.04
N LYS A 355 3.77 -13.28 23.73
CA LYS A 355 5.00 -13.01 24.50
C LYS A 355 5.37 -11.53 24.59
N ILE A 356 4.96 -10.72 23.60
CA ILE A 356 5.21 -9.27 23.62
C ILE A 356 4.12 -8.48 24.32
N LEU A 357 2.97 -9.09 24.63
CA LEU A 357 1.82 -8.40 25.20
C LEU A 357 2.15 -7.69 26.53
N PRO A 358 2.94 -8.27 27.46
CA PRO A 358 3.35 -7.57 28.67
C PRO A 358 4.12 -6.26 28.40
N VAL A 359 5.02 -6.26 27.42
CA VAL A 359 5.77 -5.07 26.98
C VAL A 359 4.82 -4.04 26.36
N LEU A 360 3.93 -4.46 25.47
CA LEU A 360 2.97 -3.57 24.84
C LEU A 360 2.05 -2.90 25.89
N ARG A 361 1.60 -3.67 26.88
CA ARG A 361 0.79 -3.14 27.99
C ARG A 361 1.58 -2.17 28.86
N TYR A 362 2.83 -2.47 29.18
CA TYR A 362 3.70 -1.58 29.92
C TYR A 362 3.88 -0.22 29.22
N ILE A 363 4.18 -0.24 27.92
CA ILE A 363 4.34 0.99 27.12
C ILE A 363 3.01 1.77 27.07
N LEU A 364 1.89 1.09 26.87
CA LEU A 364 0.59 1.76 26.80
C LEU A 364 0.20 2.40 28.15
N ASN A 365 0.47 1.73 29.27
CA ASN A 365 0.30 2.30 30.61
C ASN A 365 1.14 3.57 30.79
N LYS A 366 2.42 3.55 30.39
CA LYS A 366 3.28 4.73 30.44
C LYS A 366 2.74 5.89 29.61
N HIS A 367 2.20 5.60 28.44
CA HIS A 367 1.50 6.62 27.66
C HIS A 367 0.28 7.15 28.41
N ASP A 368 -0.60 6.28 28.92
CA ASP A 368 -1.80 6.69 29.66
C ASP A 368 -1.47 7.58 30.88
N ASP A 369 -0.38 7.29 31.60
CA ASP A 369 0.11 8.13 32.70
C ASP A 369 0.51 9.54 32.23
N ILE A 370 1.17 9.66 31.07
CA ILE A 370 1.53 10.95 30.45
C ILE A 370 0.27 11.75 30.09
N TYR A 371 -0.74 11.09 29.52
CA TYR A 371 -2.02 11.75 29.20
C TYR A 371 -2.72 12.25 30.46
N LYS A 372 -2.73 11.46 31.54
CA LYS A 372 -3.31 11.88 32.83
C LYS A 372 -2.54 13.06 33.44
N ALA A 373 -1.21 13.01 33.43
CA ALA A 373 -0.37 14.08 33.96
C ALA A 373 -0.58 15.41 33.22
N GLN A 374 -0.72 15.37 31.88
CA GLN A 374 -1.01 16.59 31.11
C GLN A 374 -2.45 17.09 31.30
N ALA A 375 -3.43 16.20 31.45
CA ALA A 375 -4.82 16.59 31.71
C ALA A 375 -4.99 17.28 33.08
N ALA A 376 -4.12 16.98 34.06
CA ALA A 376 -4.10 17.64 35.35
C ALA A 376 -3.47 19.06 35.31
N GLN A 377 -2.69 19.38 34.27
CA GLN A 377 -2.04 20.70 34.09
C GLN A 377 -2.90 21.64 33.24
N LYS A 378 -4.12 21.94 33.70
CA LYS A 378 -5.11 22.74 32.96
C LYS A 378 -4.65 24.19 32.67
N ASP A 379 -3.78 24.78 33.49
CA ASP A 379 -3.46 26.21 33.44
C ASP A 379 -2.17 26.60 32.70
N LYS A 380 -1.43 25.63 32.13
CA LYS A 380 -0.22 25.93 31.33
C LYS A 380 -0.57 26.23 29.86
N ALA A 381 0.03 27.29 29.32
CA ALA A 381 -0.09 27.68 27.91
C ALA A 381 0.30 26.51 26.97
N ASP A 382 -0.49 26.30 25.92
CA ASP A 382 -0.42 25.14 25.03
C ASP A 382 0.94 24.99 24.32
N SER A 383 1.68 26.09 24.15
CA SER A 383 3.02 26.14 23.56
C SER A 383 4.14 25.52 24.42
N THR A 384 3.90 25.27 25.71
CA THR A 384 4.91 24.72 26.64
C THR A 384 4.70 23.25 26.96
N LYS A 385 3.61 22.63 26.48
CA LYS A 385 3.32 21.21 26.74
C LYS A 385 4.11 20.32 25.78
N PRO A 386 4.83 19.30 26.27
CA PRO A 386 5.48 18.35 25.38
C PRO A 386 4.43 17.63 24.53
N PRO A 387 4.72 17.29 23.26
CA PRO A 387 3.78 16.60 22.40
C PRO A 387 3.33 15.29 23.04
N LEU A 388 2.08 14.88 22.86
CA LEU A 388 1.58 13.62 23.44
C LEU A 388 2.05 12.39 22.65
N PRO A 389 2.36 11.27 23.33
CA PRO A 389 2.76 10.05 22.66
C PRO A 389 1.57 9.45 21.91
N ARG A 390 1.83 8.82 20.77
CA ARG A 390 0.77 8.20 19.97
C ARG A 390 0.29 6.91 20.64
N ARG A 391 -0.96 6.87 21.09
CA ARG A 391 -1.60 5.64 21.61
C ARG A 391 -1.85 4.60 20.52
N PHE A 392 -1.75 3.34 20.91
CA PHE A 392 -1.96 2.15 20.08
C PHE A 392 -2.87 1.13 20.81
N SER A 393 -3.48 0.21 20.07
CA SER A 393 -4.34 -0.83 20.65
C SER A 393 -3.50 -2.04 21.10
N LEU A 394 -3.94 -2.81 22.09
CA LEU A 394 -3.25 -4.06 22.46
C LEU A 394 -3.60 -5.25 21.55
N PHE A 395 -4.63 -5.09 20.73
CA PHE A 395 -5.20 -6.12 19.85
C PHE A 395 -5.90 -5.45 18.65
N PRO A 396 -6.25 -6.21 17.60
CA PRO A 396 -7.06 -5.70 16.50
C PRO A 396 -8.44 -5.21 16.97
N ASN A 397 -8.80 -4.00 16.55
CA ASN A 397 -10.14 -3.46 16.78
C ASN A 397 -11.16 -4.13 15.84
N PRO A 398 -12.38 -4.45 16.33
CA PRO A 398 -13.43 -5.00 15.48
C PRO A 398 -13.86 -3.99 14.41
N SER A 399 -14.11 -4.48 13.20
CA SER A 399 -14.50 -3.63 12.07
C SER A 399 -16.01 -3.40 12.04
N LEU A 400 -16.42 -2.14 11.98
CA LEU A 400 -17.80 -1.73 11.69
C LEU A 400 -18.20 -1.93 10.22
N HIS A 401 -17.20 -2.04 9.34
CA HIS A 401 -17.42 -2.10 7.91
C HIS A 401 -18.00 -3.44 7.50
N TRP A 402 -18.82 -3.39 6.45
CA TRP A 402 -19.32 -4.55 5.73
C TRP A 402 -18.24 -5.63 5.53
N ARG A 403 -18.59 -6.90 5.81
CA ARG A 403 -17.66 -8.02 5.64
C ARG A 403 -17.88 -8.70 4.30
N PHE A 404 -16.81 -8.86 3.54
CA PHE A 404 -16.87 -9.64 2.31
C PHE A 404 -17.04 -11.12 2.66
N ILE A 405 -17.96 -11.79 1.95
CA ILE A 405 -18.11 -13.24 2.05
C ILE A 405 -17.41 -13.86 0.84
N LYS A 406 -16.65 -14.93 1.11
CA LYS A 406 -15.99 -15.70 0.05
C LYS A 406 -16.99 -16.70 -0.50
N ALA A 407 -17.26 -16.64 -1.79
CA ALA A 407 -17.97 -17.69 -2.53
C ALA A 407 -16.93 -18.58 -3.22
N ASP A 408 -16.89 -19.87 -2.87
CA ASP A 408 -16.06 -20.89 -3.50
C ASP A 408 -16.86 -22.16 -3.75
N ALA A 409 -16.26 -23.15 -4.41
CA ALA A 409 -16.96 -24.35 -4.87
C ALA A 409 -17.74 -25.10 -3.77
N GLN A 410 -17.40 -24.91 -2.48
CA GLN A 410 -18.07 -25.58 -1.36
C GLN A 410 -19.37 -24.89 -0.94
N ASN A 411 -19.49 -23.56 -1.11
CA ASN A 411 -20.71 -22.82 -0.75
C ASN A 411 -21.40 -22.17 -1.95
N LEU A 412 -20.82 -22.29 -3.15
CA LEU A 412 -21.32 -21.66 -4.37
C LEU A 412 -22.74 -22.12 -4.68
N THR A 413 -23.01 -23.43 -4.68
CA THR A 413 -24.36 -23.97 -4.95
C THR A 413 -25.36 -23.62 -3.84
N GLY A 414 -24.88 -23.49 -2.61
CA GLY A 414 -25.68 -23.02 -1.49
C GLY A 414 -26.09 -21.55 -1.62
N ILE A 415 -25.24 -20.69 -2.18
CA ILE A 415 -25.51 -19.25 -2.36
C ILE A 415 -26.18 -18.98 -3.72
N PHE A 416 -25.76 -19.72 -4.76
CA PHE A 416 -26.13 -19.61 -6.16
C PHE A 416 -26.45 -21.01 -6.72
N PRO A 417 -27.70 -21.49 -6.55
CA PRO A 417 -28.09 -22.86 -6.94
C PRO A 417 -27.84 -23.17 -8.43
N GLU A 418 -27.85 -22.15 -9.29
CA GLU A 418 -27.73 -22.28 -10.74
C GLU A 418 -26.31 -22.01 -11.28
N ALA A 419 -25.33 -21.73 -10.41
CA ALA A 419 -23.99 -21.33 -10.84
C ALA A 419 -23.18 -22.51 -11.41
N LYS A 420 -22.97 -22.50 -12.73
CA LYS A 420 -22.03 -23.37 -13.44
C LYS A 420 -20.85 -22.54 -13.93
N VAL A 421 -19.75 -22.38 -13.16
CA VAL A 421 -18.63 -21.54 -13.64
C VAL A 421 -17.24 -22.10 -13.37
N LEU A 422 -16.46 -22.23 -14.45
CA LEU A 422 -15.00 -22.37 -14.48
C LEU A 422 -14.44 -21.16 -15.25
N PHE A 423 -13.55 -20.37 -14.63
CA PHE A 423 -12.83 -19.28 -15.30
C PHE A 423 -11.39 -19.72 -15.59
N ALA A 424 -11.01 -19.73 -16.86
CA ALA A 424 -9.68 -20.13 -17.31
C ALA A 424 -9.23 -19.26 -18.50
N ARG A 425 -7.95 -18.85 -18.53
CA ARG A 425 -7.34 -18.11 -19.64
C ARG A 425 -6.05 -18.80 -20.06
N ARG A 426 -5.82 -18.85 -21.38
CA ARG A 426 -4.54 -19.25 -21.97
C ARG A 426 -3.50 -18.16 -21.72
N VAL A 427 -2.34 -18.54 -21.17
CA VAL A 427 -1.21 -17.63 -20.95
C VAL A 427 -0.16 -17.93 -22.01
N LEU A 428 0.35 -16.88 -22.67
CA LEU A 428 1.55 -16.96 -23.50
C LEU A 428 2.76 -16.66 -22.61
N PRO A 429 3.88 -17.38 -22.75
CA PRO A 429 5.09 -17.10 -21.98
C PRO A 429 5.60 -15.68 -22.28
N SER A 430 6.04 -14.97 -21.23
CA SER A 430 6.71 -13.67 -21.36
C SER A 430 8.09 -13.87 -22.01
N SER A 431 8.38 -13.09 -23.02
CA SER A 431 9.63 -13.16 -23.79
C SER A 431 10.73 -12.34 -23.11
N PRO A 432 12.03 -12.68 -23.25
CA PRO A 432 13.13 -11.86 -22.72
C PRO A 432 13.09 -10.42 -23.22
N GLU A 433 12.60 -10.20 -24.45
CA GLU A 433 12.44 -8.88 -25.07
C GLU A 433 11.44 -7.98 -24.32
N ASP A 434 10.54 -8.53 -23.49
CA ASP A 434 9.56 -7.74 -22.73
C ASP A 434 10.21 -6.90 -21.62
N ASN A 435 11.43 -7.26 -21.16
CA ASN A 435 12.12 -6.60 -20.05
C ASN A 435 13.14 -5.53 -20.49
N THR A 436 13.43 -5.41 -21.78
CA THR A 436 14.38 -4.42 -22.29
C THR A 436 13.73 -3.05 -22.43
N CYS A 437 14.33 -2.02 -21.83
CA CYS A 437 13.91 -0.63 -21.96
C CYS A 437 14.67 0.09 -23.09
N LEU A 438 13.92 0.80 -23.93
CA LEU A 438 14.49 1.68 -24.94
C LEU A 438 14.70 3.09 -24.36
N GLU A 439 15.74 3.75 -24.84
CA GLU A 439 16.29 5.02 -24.40
C GLU A 439 16.25 6.06 -25.52
N LEU A 440 16.50 7.33 -25.20
CA LEU A 440 16.50 8.38 -26.23
C LEU A 440 17.47 8.12 -27.37
N ASP A 441 18.66 7.59 -27.07
CA ASP A 441 19.73 7.33 -28.03
C ASP A 441 19.43 6.12 -28.94
N ASP A 442 18.40 5.33 -28.62
CA ASP A 442 18.00 4.18 -29.45
C ASP A 442 17.20 4.60 -30.71
N PHE A 443 16.90 5.89 -30.89
CA PHE A 443 16.06 6.41 -31.97
C PHE A 443 16.73 7.49 -32.81
N SER A 444 16.54 7.43 -34.12
CA SER A 444 16.87 8.54 -35.04
C SER A 444 15.68 9.49 -35.25
N SER A 445 15.97 10.71 -35.71
CA SER A 445 14.96 11.71 -36.05
C SER A 445 13.96 11.20 -37.09
N GLU A 446 14.44 10.44 -38.08
CA GLU A 446 13.58 9.84 -39.12
C GLU A 446 12.63 8.78 -38.54
N GLU A 447 13.12 7.92 -37.66
CA GLU A 447 12.31 6.89 -36.98
C GLU A 447 11.22 7.52 -36.12
N VAL A 448 11.58 8.55 -35.33
CA VAL A 448 10.64 9.30 -34.49
C VAL A 448 9.58 9.98 -35.36
N ASN A 449 10.01 10.66 -36.43
CA ASN A 449 9.10 11.35 -37.33
C ASN A 449 8.17 10.38 -38.07
N LYS A 450 8.62 9.17 -38.42
CA LYS A 450 7.80 8.18 -39.12
C LYS A 450 6.78 7.52 -38.20
N HIS A 451 7.22 7.02 -37.04
CA HIS A 451 6.43 6.09 -36.23
C HIS A 451 5.79 6.72 -34.98
N PHE A 452 6.35 7.82 -34.49
CA PHE A 452 6.03 8.33 -33.16
C PHE A 452 5.47 9.75 -33.16
N ARG A 453 4.83 10.09 -32.04
CA ARG A 453 4.48 11.47 -31.67
C ARG A 453 5.09 11.76 -30.29
N PRO A 454 6.21 12.48 -30.21
CA PRO A 454 6.86 12.73 -28.94
C PRO A 454 6.05 13.71 -28.09
N CYS A 455 6.02 13.48 -26.79
CA CYS A 455 5.61 14.47 -25.82
C CYS A 455 6.50 14.40 -24.58
N THR A 456 6.89 15.56 -24.06
CA THR A 456 7.62 15.65 -22.80
C THR A 456 6.64 15.84 -21.65
N VAL A 457 6.93 15.22 -20.50
CA VAL A 457 6.07 15.25 -19.31
C VAL A 457 6.89 15.56 -18.08
N ASP A 458 6.36 16.47 -17.26
CA ASP A 458 6.94 16.85 -15.98
C ASP A 458 5.84 16.84 -14.90
N PRO A 459 6.00 16.04 -13.83
CA PRO A 459 5.17 16.16 -12.64
C PRO A 459 5.57 17.41 -11.84
N GLY A 460 4.84 18.50 -12.07
CA GLY A 460 5.04 19.77 -11.37
C GLY A 460 4.80 19.70 -9.86
N ARG A 461 5.24 20.75 -9.12
CA ARG A 461 5.09 20.81 -7.65
C ARG A 461 3.63 20.88 -7.15
N ARG A 462 2.73 21.37 -8.00
CA ARG A 462 1.32 21.66 -7.68
C ARG A 462 0.32 20.82 -8.47
N ASP A 463 0.71 20.31 -9.63
CA ASP A 463 -0.20 19.64 -10.55
C ASP A 463 0.28 18.21 -10.80
N PRO A 464 -0.64 17.23 -10.94
CA PRO A 464 -0.28 15.86 -11.25
C PRO A 464 0.69 15.71 -12.44
N PHE A 465 0.48 16.49 -13.50
CA PHE A 465 1.45 16.63 -14.60
C PHE A 465 1.15 17.87 -15.47
N VAL A 466 2.20 18.35 -16.13
CA VAL A 466 2.14 19.19 -17.32
C VAL A 466 2.88 18.46 -18.44
N SER A 467 2.39 18.58 -19.67
CA SER A 467 3.00 17.94 -20.84
C SER A 467 3.01 18.85 -22.05
N TYR A 468 4.03 18.71 -22.88
CA TYR A 468 4.21 19.47 -24.11
C TYR A 468 4.30 18.51 -25.31
N HIS A 469 3.54 18.81 -26.36
CA HIS A 469 3.38 17.95 -27.55
C HIS A 469 3.89 18.62 -28.84
N GLY A 470 4.67 19.69 -28.71
CA GLY A 470 5.14 20.51 -29.84
C GLY A 470 4.23 21.69 -30.18
N GLY A 471 4.79 22.71 -30.83
CA GLY A 471 4.10 23.95 -31.20
C GLY A 471 3.47 24.66 -29.99
N THR A 472 2.14 24.71 -29.96
CA THR A 472 1.35 25.32 -28.87
C THR A 472 0.53 24.31 -28.05
N ASP A 473 0.68 22.99 -28.30
CA ASP A 473 -0.09 21.94 -27.59
C ASP A 473 0.54 21.65 -26.22
N ILE A 474 0.02 22.35 -25.20
CA ILE A 474 0.33 22.15 -23.79
C ILE A 474 -0.88 21.55 -23.10
N ARG A 475 -0.69 20.42 -22.41
CA ARG A 475 -1.75 19.75 -21.64
C ARG A 475 -1.39 19.70 -20.18
N ARG A 476 -2.39 19.99 -19.35
CA ARG A 476 -2.26 20.09 -17.91
C ARG A 476 -3.42 19.38 -17.25
N LEU A 477 -3.14 18.67 -16.18
CA LEU A 477 -4.14 18.23 -15.23
C LEU A 477 -3.86 18.91 -13.90
N SER A 478 -4.77 19.78 -13.43
CA SER A 478 -4.58 20.44 -12.13
C SER A 478 -5.01 19.56 -10.97
N SER A 479 -4.47 19.82 -9.77
CA SER A 479 -4.89 19.13 -8.55
C SER A 479 -6.39 19.22 -8.28
N ILE A 480 -6.99 20.39 -8.54
CA ILE A 480 -8.42 20.61 -8.36
C ILE A 480 -9.22 19.74 -9.33
N GLU A 481 -8.83 19.71 -10.60
CA GLU A 481 -9.46 18.84 -11.61
C GLU A 481 -9.32 17.36 -11.25
N TYR A 482 -8.14 16.95 -10.77
CA TYR A 482 -7.86 15.58 -10.34
C TYR A 482 -8.83 15.12 -9.24
N TYR A 483 -9.08 15.95 -8.21
CA TYR A 483 -10.04 15.58 -7.15
C TYR A 483 -11.50 15.75 -7.55
N ASN A 484 -11.82 16.74 -8.37
CA ASN A 484 -13.20 16.96 -8.82
C ASN A 484 -13.68 15.85 -9.77
N MET A 485 -12.77 15.18 -10.48
CA MET A 485 -13.10 13.97 -11.24
C MET A 485 -13.52 12.79 -10.34
N GLY A 486 -13.13 12.76 -9.06
CA GLY A 486 -13.34 11.65 -8.13
C GLY A 486 -14.63 11.68 -7.29
N GLY A 487 -15.44 12.75 -7.37
CA GLY A 487 -16.82 12.76 -6.85
C GLY A 487 -17.02 12.61 -5.33
N SER A 488 -16.05 12.88 -4.47
CA SER A 488 -16.16 12.61 -3.03
C SER A 488 -16.74 13.77 -2.20
N LYS A 489 -18.05 13.76 -1.93
CA LYS A 489 -18.72 14.55 -0.87
C LYS A 489 -19.84 13.73 -0.22
N TYR A 490 -19.53 12.90 0.80
CA TYR A 490 -20.57 12.04 1.41
C TYR A 490 -20.53 11.88 2.94
N LYS A 491 -19.61 12.55 3.67
CA LYS A 491 -19.52 12.36 5.13
C LYS A 491 -20.40 13.29 5.97
N GLN A 492 -20.77 14.47 5.47
CA GLN A 492 -21.42 15.52 6.28
C GLN A 492 -22.95 15.43 6.45
N LYS A 493 -23.63 14.42 5.88
CA LYS A 493 -25.11 14.47 5.71
C LYS A 493 -25.96 13.64 6.69
N LEU A 494 -25.37 12.86 7.61
CA LEU A 494 -26.13 11.86 8.40
C LEU A 494 -25.92 11.88 9.92
N GLY A 495 -25.31 12.93 10.50
CA GLY A 495 -25.27 13.11 11.97
C GLY A 495 -24.41 12.12 12.76
N ILE A 496 -23.64 11.24 12.10
CA ILE A 496 -22.81 10.21 12.74
C ILE A 496 -21.52 10.75 13.34
N GLU A 497 -21.13 11.97 12.98
CA GLU A 497 -19.96 12.64 13.54
C GLU A 497 -20.05 12.73 15.07
N LYS A 498 -21.24 12.96 15.63
CA LYS A 498 -21.43 13.01 17.09
C LYS A 498 -21.20 11.65 17.74
N ILE A 499 -21.82 10.59 17.22
CA ILE A 499 -21.64 9.21 17.70
C ILE A 499 -20.15 8.81 17.59
N GLU A 500 -19.48 9.11 16.48
CA GLU A 500 -18.06 8.77 16.31
C GLU A 500 -17.11 9.55 17.22
N THR A 501 -17.43 10.81 17.49
CA THR A 501 -16.63 11.67 18.38
C THR A 501 -16.74 11.19 19.83
N ASP A 502 -17.90 10.68 20.21
CA ASP A 502 -18.19 10.17 21.55
C ASP A 502 -17.69 8.71 21.74
N ILE A 503 -17.21 8.03 20.69
CA ILE A 503 -16.60 6.70 20.83
C ILE A 503 -15.34 6.81 21.69
N LEU A 504 -15.41 6.22 22.88
CA LEU A 504 -14.25 5.99 23.74
C LEU A 504 -13.13 5.27 22.98
N SER A 505 -11.89 5.71 23.18
CA SER A 505 -10.77 5.11 22.48
C SER A 505 -10.51 3.67 22.97
N PRO A 506 -10.52 2.64 22.10
CA PRO A 506 -10.16 1.26 22.48
C PRO A 506 -8.64 1.08 22.72
N LYS A 507 -7.86 2.15 22.57
CA LYS A 507 -6.40 2.18 22.78
C LYS A 507 -6.11 2.51 24.25
N THR A 508 -6.48 1.59 25.12
CA THR A 508 -6.34 1.74 26.57
C THR A 508 -5.83 0.44 27.16
N ALA A 509 -5.04 0.55 28.22
CA ALA A 509 -4.68 -0.59 29.07
C ALA A 509 -5.62 -0.74 30.29
N SER A 510 -6.57 0.18 30.47
CA SER A 510 -7.60 0.13 31.52
C SER A 510 -8.76 -0.77 31.12
N VAL A 511 -9.05 -1.75 31.98
CA VAL A 511 -10.20 -2.66 31.81
C VAL A 511 -11.52 -1.89 31.87
N GLU A 512 -11.66 -0.97 32.82
CA GLU A 512 -12.88 -0.17 33.02
C GLU A 512 -13.20 0.69 31.80
N GLN A 513 -12.21 1.43 31.27
CA GLN A 513 -12.39 2.23 30.06
C GLN A 513 -12.76 1.36 28.85
N PHE A 514 -12.20 0.15 28.77
CA PHE A 514 -12.53 -0.79 27.71
C PHE A 514 -13.96 -1.34 27.85
N VAL A 515 -14.43 -1.62 29.07
CA VAL A 515 -15.83 -2.04 29.31
C VAL A 515 -16.81 -0.93 28.91
N LEU A 516 -16.52 0.33 29.25
CA LEU A 516 -17.33 1.47 28.80
C LEU A 516 -17.34 1.60 27.27
N TYR A 517 -16.19 1.38 26.62
CA TYR A 517 -16.12 1.30 25.17
C TYR A 517 -16.99 0.16 24.61
N VAL A 518 -16.92 -1.05 25.17
CA VAL A 518 -17.74 -2.19 24.72
C VAL A 518 -19.24 -1.87 24.89
N ALA A 519 -19.65 -1.33 26.04
CA ALA A 519 -21.03 -0.92 26.28
C ALA A 519 -21.52 0.10 25.25
N TYR A 520 -20.72 1.15 24.99
CA TYR A 520 -21.02 2.17 23.98
C TYR A 520 -21.15 1.56 22.58
N MET A 521 -20.21 0.69 22.19
CA MET A 521 -20.22 0.04 20.88
C MET A 521 -21.44 -0.86 20.68
N LEU A 522 -21.87 -1.58 21.73
CA LEU A 522 -23.07 -2.44 21.68
C LEU A 522 -24.36 -1.60 21.63
N GLN A 523 -24.42 -0.51 22.40
CA GLN A 523 -25.57 0.41 22.40
C GLN A 523 -25.80 1.06 21.03
N HIS A 524 -24.73 1.51 20.37
CA HIS A 524 -24.81 2.19 19.08
C HIS A 524 -24.55 1.27 17.87
N MET A 525 -24.48 -0.05 18.09
CA MET A 525 -24.07 -1.02 17.08
C MET A 525 -24.92 -0.94 15.81
N ASN A 526 -26.25 -0.95 15.97
CA ASN A 526 -27.18 -0.96 14.83
C ASN A 526 -27.02 0.30 13.98
N THR A 527 -27.01 1.48 14.60
CA THR A 527 -26.80 2.77 13.90
C THR A 527 -25.48 2.80 13.14
N LEU A 528 -24.40 2.31 13.77
CA LEU A 528 -23.08 2.25 13.13
C LEU A 528 -23.04 1.20 12.00
N PHE A 529 -23.73 0.08 12.15
CA PHE A 529 -23.80 -1.00 11.17
C PHE A 529 -24.62 -0.64 9.94
N ASP A 530 -25.70 0.13 10.12
CA ASP A 530 -26.53 0.64 9.05
C ASP A 530 -25.76 1.66 8.23
N PHE A 531 -25.06 2.58 8.90
CA PHE A 531 -24.18 3.51 8.21
C PHE A 531 -23.05 2.78 7.48
N TYR A 532 -22.21 2.03 8.19
CA TYR A 532 -21.10 1.28 7.60
C TYR A 532 -21.54 0.03 6.82
N GLY A 533 -22.82 -0.05 6.48
CA GLY A 533 -23.48 -1.14 5.76
C GLY A 533 -23.14 -1.21 4.27
N PHE A 534 -24.01 -1.92 3.54
CA PHE A 534 -23.81 -2.23 2.13
C PHE A 534 -23.70 -0.97 1.26
N ASP A 535 -24.52 0.06 1.52
CA ASP A 535 -24.56 1.26 0.68
C ASP A 535 -23.29 2.10 0.80
N ILE A 536 -22.70 2.21 1.99
CA ILE A 536 -21.38 2.85 2.14
C ILE A 536 -20.29 2.01 1.48
N SER A 537 -20.40 0.68 1.51
CA SER A 537 -19.46 -0.18 0.77
C SER A 537 -19.58 0.03 -0.74
N LYS A 538 -20.79 0.18 -1.27
CA LYS A 538 -21.03 0.57 -2.66
C LYS A 538 -20.42 1.94 -2.96
N VAL A 539 -20.59 2.93 -2.08
CA VAL A 539 -19.96 4.25 -2.24
C VAL A 539 -18.44 4.17 -2.18
N LYS A 540 -17.85 3.39 -1.26
CA LYS A 540 -16.38 3.15 -1.20
C LYS A 540 -15.86 2.47 -2.46
N TRP A 541 -16.59 1.49 -2.97
CA TRP A 541 -16.29 0.83 -4.23
C TRP A 541 -16.40 1.79 -5.41
N LEU A 542 -17.46 2.60 -5.48
CA LEU A 542 -17.61 3.64 -6.50
C LEU A 542 -16.52 4.71 -6.39
N ASN A 543 -16.07 5.06 -5.17
CA ASN A 543 -14.93 5.96 -4.96
C ASN A 543 -13.60 5.32 -5.39
N TYR A 544 -13.47 4.00 -5.21
CA TYR A 544 -12.31 3.25 -5.72
C TYR A 544 -12.32 3.21 -7.24
N LEU A 545 -13.46 2.85 -7.85
CA LEU A 545 -13.66 2.89 -9.29
C LEU A 545 -13.45 4.30 -9.85
N SER A 546 -14.04 5.33 -9.25
CA SER A 546 -13.83 6.72 -9.67
C SER A 546 -12.37 7.13 -9.54
N SER A 547 -11.65 6.65 -8.52
CA SER A 547 -10.20 6.86 -8.42
C SER A 547 -9.43 6.18 -9.56
N GLN A 548 -9.86 5.00 -10.02
CA GLN A 548 -9.28 4.33 -11.20
C GLN A 548 -9.62 5.09 -12.49
N GLU A 549 -10.88 5.51 -12.67
CA GLU A 549 -11.32 6.32 -13.80
C GLU A 549 -10.59 7.67 -13.86
N VAL A 550 -10.29 8.29 -12.71
CA VAL A 550 -9.48 9.51 -12.62
C VAL A 550 -8.08 9.26 -13.16
N ILE A 551 -7.45 8.15 -12.76
CA ILE A 551 -6.10 7.77 -13.24
C ILE A 551 -6.14 7.48 -14.75
N GLU A 552 -7.16 6.78 -15.22
CA GLU A 552 -7.34 6.47 -16.64
C GLU A 552 -7.57 7.73 -17.48
N GLU A 553 -8.43 8.64 -17.02
CA GLU A 553 -8.68 9.93 -17.67
C GLU A 553 -7.43 10.82 -17.64
N SER A 554 -6.63 10.76 -16.57
CA SER A 554 -5.35 11.47 -16.48
C SER A 554 -4.40 11.04 -17.61
N VAL A 555 -4.29 9.73 -17.85
CA VAL A 555 -3.50 9.18 -18.96
C VAL A 555 -4.14 9.51 -20.32
N ASN A 556 -5.46 9.51 -20.44
CA ASN A 556 -6.14 9.93 -21.67
C ASN A 556 -5.87 11.40 -22.02
N ILE A 557 -5.86 12.29 -21.01
CA ILE A 557 -5.47 13.70 -21.18
C ILE A 557 -4.06 13.78 -21.75
N LEU A 558 -3.13 13.02 -21.19
CA LEU A 558 -1.75 12.99 -21.68
C LEU A 558 -1.69 12.50 -23.15
N ILE A 559 -2.23 11.30 -23.42
CA ILE A 559 -2.04 10.61 -24.71
C ILE A 559 -2.81 11.28 -25.85
N ASN A 560 -4.09 11.59 -25.65
CA ASN A 560 -5.00 11.99 -26.73
C ASN A 560 -5.90 13.20 -26.37
N GLY A 561 -5.57 13.89 -25.29
CA GLY A 561 -6.28 15.08 -24.82
C GLY A 561 -7.48 14.79 -23.93
N GLY A 562 -7.91 13.52 -23.83
CA GLY A 562 -9.03 13.11 -23.00
C GLY A 562 -10.33 13.88 -23.31
N LYS A 563 -11.27 13.87 -22.37
CA LYS A 563 -12.53 14.65 -22.44
C LYS A 563 -12.28 16.16 -22.31
N LYS A 564 -11.13 16.55 -21.76
CA LYS A 564 -10.74 17.95 -21.51
C LYS A 564 -10.40 18.69 -22.81
N TYR A 565 -9.48 18.14 -23.60
CA TYR A 565 -8.97 18.79 -24.82
C TYR A 565 -9.67 18.27 -26.09
N ASN A 566 -10.37 17.13 -26.05
CA ASN A 566 -11.14 16.61 -27.17
C ASN A 566 -12.65 16.88 -27.02
N LYS A 567 -13.16 17.92 -27.71
CA LYS A 567 -14.58 18.31 -27.68
C LYS A 567 -15.54 17.21 -28.15
N GLY A 568 -15.08 16.30 -29.02
CA GLY A 568 -15.87 15.17 -29.52
C GLY A 568 -16.11 14.08 -28.47
N LYS A 569 -15.22 13.96 -27.48
CA LYS A 569 -15.31 12.97 -26.39
C LYS A 569 -16.12 13.46 -25.17
N ARG A 570 -16.59 14.71 -25.16
CA ARG A 570 -17.34 15.30 -24.04
C ARG A 570 -18.81 14.89 -24.08
N LYS A 571 -19.33 14.27 -23.00
CA LYS A 571 -20.78 13.99 -22.85
C LYS A 571 -21.57 15.30 -22.94
N LYS A 572 -22.53 15.39 -23.86
CA LYS A 572 -23.44 16.54 -24.01
C LYS A 572 -24.51 16.48 -22.92
N THR A 573 -24.36 17.29 -21.87
CA THR A 573 -25.39 17.44 -20.83
C THR A 573 -26.54 18.36 -21.29
N ARG A 574 -27.75 18.13 -20.75
CA ARG A 574 -28.97 18.92 -21.06
C ARG A 574 -28.78 20.43 -20.82
N ALA A 575 -28.00 20.79 -19.79
CA ALA A 575 -27.62 22.17 -19.45
C ALA A 575 -26.75 22.83 -20.55
N ASN A 576 -25.77 22.10 -21.11
CA ASN A 576 -24.94 22.61 -22.21
C ASN A 576 -25.74 22.82 -23.51
N ARG A 577 -26.76 22.00 -23.76
CA ARG A 577 -27.73 22.20 -24.86
C ARG A 577 -28.57 23.47 -24.66
N LYS A 578 -29.08 23.71 -23.44
CA LYS A 578 -29.83 24.93 -23.11
C LYS A 578 -28.98 26.21 -23.25
N ARG A 579 -27.73 26.19 -22.79
CA ARG A 579 -26.82 27.36 -22.88
C ARG A 579 -26.47 27.73 -24.33
N ARG A 580 -26.33 26.73 -25.22
CA ARG A 580 -26.16 26.96 -26.66
C ARG A 580 -27.39 27.53 -27.35
N ARG A 581 -28.61 27.16 -26.92
CA ARG A 581 -29.86 27.75 -27.43
C ARG A 581 -30.01 29.22 -27.02
N LYS A 582 -29.67 29.57 -25.78
CA LYS A 582 -29.69 30.97 -25.31
C LYS A 582 -28.68 31.87 -26.04
N ASN A 583 -27.47 31.37 -26.32
CA ASN A 583 -26.45 32.16 -27.03
C ASN A 583 -26.70 32.33 -28.54
N ARG A 584 -27.72 31.67 -29.12
CA ARG A 584 -28.10 31.87 -30.53
C ARG A 584 -28.97 33.11 -30.76
N HIS A 585 -29.60 33.65 -29.72
CA HIS A 585 -30.51 34.79 -29.81
C HIS A 585 -29.89 36.14 -29.43
N SER A 586 -28.57 36.23 -29.19
CA SER A 586 -27.94 37.48 -28.70
C SER A 586 -26.70 37.94 -29.47
N SER A 587 -26.55 37.63 -30.77
CA SER A 587 -25.36 38.05 -31.53
C SER A 587 -25.65 39.14 -32.57
N THR A 588 -25.69 40.39 -32.11
CA THR A 588 -25.15 41.55 -32.83
C THR A 588 -23.95 42.07 -32.03
N ARG A 589 -22.83 41.34 -32.06
CA ARG A 589 -21.57 41.87 -31.53
C ARG A 589 -20.38 41.35 -32.34
N ALA A 590 -19.63 42.32 -32.84
CA ALA A 590 -18.48 42.30 -33.73
C ALA A 590 -17.64 41.02 -33.74
N LEU A 591 -17.21 40.67 -34.95
CA LEU A 591 -16.22 39.65 -35.29
C LEU A 591 -14.87 39.99 -34.62
N ARG A 592 -14.71 39.68 -33.34
CA ARG A 592 -13.37 39.50 -32.78
C ARG A 592 -12.86 38.19 -33.32
N GLU A 593 -11.86 38.26 -34.20
CA GLU A 593 -11.00 37.13 -34.57
C GLU A 593 -10.49 36.46 -33.29
N ARG A 594 -11.21 35.44 -32.85
CA ARG A 594 -10.71 34.50 -31.87
C ARG A 594 -9.94 33.49 -32.69
N ASN A 595 -8.61 33.59 -32.64
CA ASN A 595 -7.70 32.57 -33.12
C ASN A 595 -8.27 31.20 -32.76
N PRO A 596 -8.71 30.39 -33.74
CA PRO A 596 -9.09 29.04 -33.46
C PRO A 596 -7.82 28.36 -33.00
N PHE A 597 -7.76 27.94 -31.73
CA PHE A 597 -6.89 26.84 -31.34
C PHE A 597 -7.21 25.74 -32.35
N THR A 598 -6.33 25.60 -33.35
CA THR A 598 -6.42 24.63 -34.41
C THR A 598 -6.68 23.31 -33.73
N THR A 599 -7.87 22.78 -33.94
CA THR A 599 -8.14 21.37 -33.74
C THR A 599 -7.16 20.66 -34.65
N VAL A 600 -5.95 20.42 -34.15
CA VAL A 600 -4.97 19.56 -34.82
C VAL A 600 -5.66 18.21 -34.90
N THR A 601 -6.17 17.93 -36.08
CA THR A 601 -6.56 16.61 -36.55
C THR A 601 -5.31 15.73 -36.49
N ARG A 602 -4.96 15.27 -35.28
CA ARG A 602 -3.77 14.46 -35.04
C ARG A 602 -3.95 13.13 -35.75
N SER A 603 -2.98 12.77 -36.59
CA SER A 603 -2.95 11.47 -37.26
C SER A 603 -3.10 10.35 -36.23
N LYS A 604 -4.06 9.46 -36.46
CA LYS A 604 -4.26 8.24 -35.68
C LYS A 604 -3.19 7.17 -35.96
N SER A 605 -2.29 7.40 -36.93
CA SER A 605 -1.30 6.41 -37.38
C SER A 605 -0.01 6.37 -36.56
N LYS A 606 0.32 7.42 -35.79
CA LYS A 606 1.58 7.51 -35.02
C LYS A 606 1.39 7.23 -33.54
N MET A 607 2.26 6.38 -32.98
CA MET A 607 2.21 5.97 -31.59
C MET A 607 2.74 7.08 -30.65
N PRO A 608 2.11 7.36 -29.50
CA PRO A 608 2.67 8.26 -28.48
C PRO A 608 4.03 7.80 -27.97
N LEU A 609 5.02 8.68 -28.00
CA LEU A 609 6.32 8.52 -27.35
C LEU A 609 6.39 9.49 -26.18
N VAL A 610 6.33 8.97 -24.95
CA VAL A 610 6.22 9.77 -23.73
C VAL A 610 7.60 9.86 -23.06
N VAL A 611 8.18 11.05 -23.08
CA VAL A 611 9.52 11.35 -22.56
C VAL A 611 9.42 12.08 -21.23
N PHE A 612 10.14 11.63 -20.19
CA PHE A 612 10.20 12.28 -18.88
C PHE A 612 11.55 12.00 -18.21
N GLY A 613 11.95 12.75 -17.19
CA GLY A 613 13.26 12.57 -16.55
C GLY A 613 13.33 11.45 -15.52
N ASP A 614 14.56 11.05 -15.18
CA ASP A 614 14.88 9.95 -14.26
C ASP A 614 14.18 10.12 -12.90
N ASP A 615 14.21 11.34 -12.37
CA ASP A 615 13.55 11.76 -11.13
C ASP A 615 12.13 12.29 -11.36
N GLY A 616 11.56 12.11 -12.55
CA GLY A 616 10.26 12.62 -12.95
C GLY A 616 9.10 11.86 -12.30
N LEU A 617 8.58 10.84 -12.99
CA LEU A 617 7.34 10.15 -12.60
C LEU A 617 7.56 8.91 -11.71
N LYS A 618 8.80 8.38 -11.64
CA LYS A 618 9.14 7.12 -10.97
C LYS A 618 9.37 7.31 -9.46
N ASN A 619 9.05 6.29 -8.66
CA ASN A 619 9.39 6.16 -7.22
C ASN A 619 8.98 7.32 -6.28
N LYS A 620 8.03 8.18 -6.67
CA LYS A 620 7.55 9.31 -5.84
C LYS A 620 6.43 8.96 -4.83
N ASP A 621 6.44 7.75 -4.27
CA ASP A 621 5.42 7.34 -3.28
C ASP A 621 5.53 8.13 -1.95
N HIS A 622 6.72 8.65 -1.66
CA HIS A 622 7.05 9.34 -0.40
C HIS A 622 6.95 10.87 -0.50
N VAL A 623 6.93 11.41 -1.73
CA VAL A 623 7.01 12.85 -1.99
C VAL A 623 5.63 13.49 -1.83
N LYS A 624 5.52 14.46 -0.94
CA LYS A 624 4.29 15.24 -0.72
C LYS A 624 4.28 16.47 -1.62
N PHE A 625 3.54 16.40 -2.71
CA PHE A 625 3.26 17.57 -3.55
C PHE A 625 2.23 18.49 -2.88
N ARG A 626 2.36 19.81 -3.06
CA ARG A 626 1.47 20.79 -2.41
C ARG A 626 0.06 20.65 -2.97
N GLY A 627 -0.89 20.24 -2.13
CA GLY A 627 -2.29 20.04 -2.51
C GLY A 627 -2.61 18.65 -3.07
N LEU A 628 -1.64 17.74 -3.19
CA LEU A 628 -1.86 16.35 -3.63
C LEU A 628 -1.68 15.35 -2.48
N ARG A 629 -2.37 14.20 -2.57
CA ARG A 629 -2.14 13.02 -1.74
C ARG A 629 -0.83 12.36 -2.19
N HIS A 630 -0.14 11.70 -1.26
CA HIS A 630 1.10 10.98 -1.55
C HIS A 630 0.92 9.96 -2.68
N GLY A 631 1.90 9.89 -3.60
CA GLY A 631 1.99 8.85 -4.64
C GLY A 631 1.11 9.04 -5.89
N VAL A 632 0.51 10.21 -6.14
CA VAL A 632 -0.31 10.45 -7.36
C VAL A 632 0.51 10.24 -8.64
N SER A 633 1.73 10.78 -8.73
CA SER A 633 2.60 10.63 -9.91
C SER A 633 2.95 9.15 -10.18
N ASN A 634 3.22 8.36 -9.13
CA ASN A 634 3.50 6.94 -9.27
C ASN A 634 2.27 6.13 -9.74
N LYS A 635 1.06 6.53 -9.35
CA LYS A 635 -0.18 5.92 -9.87
C LYS A 635 -0.36 6.16 -11.37
N ILE A 636 -0.09 7.39 -11.82
CA ILE A 636 -0.11 7.74 -13.25
C ILE A 636 0.96 6.95 -14.00
N TYR A 637 2.18 6.89 -13.47
CA TYR A 637 3.28 6.11 -14.04
C TYR A 637 2.93 4.62 -14.20
N LYS A 638 2.40 3.97 -13.16
CA LYS A 638 1.96 2.56 -13.24
C LYS A 638 0.89 2.34 -14.30
N GLN A 639 0.00 3.30 -14.50
CA GLN A 639 -1.00 3.23 -15.56
C GLN A 639 -0.38 3.42 -16.94
N LEU A 640 0.63 4.29 -17.09
CA LEU A 640 1.39 4.42 -18.34
C LEU A 640 2.13 3.12 -18.68
N GLN A 641 2.76 2.46 -17.70
CA GLN A 641 3.37 1.14 -17.90
C GLN A 641 2.34 0.08 -18.32
N ALA A 642 1.13 0.12 -17.74
CA ALA A 642 0.06 -0.77 -18.16
C ALA A 642 -0.36 -0.53 -19.62
N ARG A 643 -0.39 0.75 -20.05
CA ARG A 643 -0.71 1.19 -21.43
C ARG A 643 0.38 0.81 -22.43
N GLU A 644 1.64 0.93 -22.03
CA GLU A 644 2.80 0.49 -22.81
C GLU A 644 2.77 -1.02 -23.08
N ARG A 645 2.50 -1.83 -22.05
CA ARG A 645 2.34 -3.29 -22.23
C ARG A 645 1.21 -3.65 -23.19
N ILE A 646 0.18 -2.81 -23.29
CA ILE A 646 -0.91 -2.98 -24.26
C ILE A 646 -0.67 -2.31 -25.62
N GLY A 647 0.53 -1.77 -25.87
CA GLY A 647 0.93 -1.18 -27.15
C GLY A 647 0.24 0.15 -27.47
N GLU A 648 -0.28 0.85 -26.45
CA GLU A 648 -0.92 2.16 -26.66
C GLU A 648 0.07 3.32 -26.77
N LEU A 649 1.28 3.16 -26.24
CA LEU A 649 2.35 4.16 -26.14
C LEU A 649 3.71 3.49 -25.91
N LEU A 650 4.79 4.25 -26.03
CA LEU A 650 6.13 3.89 -25.56
C LEU A 650 6.63 4.91 -24.53
N LEU A 651 7.24 4.46 -23.43
CA LEU A 651 7.85 5.31 -22.41
C LEU A 651 9.37 5.39 -22.63
N VAL A 652 9.93 6.58 -22.44
CA VAL A 652 11.37 6.82 -22.39
C VAL A 652 11.66 7.73 -21.20
N ASP A 653 12.46 7.25 -20.24
CA ASP A 653 12.59 7.87 -18.92
C ASP A 653 13.97 8.44 -18.58
N ASN A 654 14.92 8.42 -19.51
CA ASN A 654 16.32 8.72 -19.25
C ASN A 654 16.75 10.15 -19.57
N ILE A 655 15.82 11.12 -19.63
CA ILE A 655 16.21 12.50 -19.93
C ILE A 655 16.70 13.21 -18.68
N ASN A 656 18.00 13.51 -18.64
CA ASN A 656 18.57 14.32 -17.57
C ASN A 656 17.96 15.75 -17.60
N GLU A 657 17.38 16.21 -16.50
CA GLU A 657 16.69 17.52 -16.41
C GLU A 657 17.61 18.69 -16.03
N PHE A 658 18.94 18.51 -16.04
CA PHE A 658 19.87 19.55 -15.65
C PHE A 658 19.67 20.86 -16.45
N LYS A 659 19.49 21.97 -15.70
CA LYS A 659 19.23 23.34 -16.18
C LYS A 659 18.00 23.52 -17.08
N THR A 660 17.12 22.53 -17.26
CA THR A 660 15.92 22.68 -18.10
C THR A 660 15.00 23.80 -17.60
N SER A 661 14.91 24.02 -16.28
CA SER A 661 14.13 25.11 -15.70
C SER A 661 14.89 26.43 -15.52
N LYS A 662 16.16 26.52 -15.96
CA LYS A 662 17.05 27.69 -15.75
C LYS A 662 17.46 28.37 -17.07
N ILE A 663 17.42 27.64 -18.18
CA ILE A 663 17.79 28.16 -19.49
C ILE A 663 16.53 28.61 -20.23
N CYS A 664 16.57 29.81 -20.78
CA CYS A 664 15.48 30.30 -21.62
C CYS A 664 15.39 29.46 -22.90
N ASN A 665 14.24 28.86 -23.18
CA ASN A 665 14.05 28.05 -24.39
C ASN A 665 14.18 28.86 -25.69
N ASN A 666 13.92 30.18 -25.65
CA ASN A 666 13.98 31.03 -26.84
C ASN A 666 15.40 31.52 -27.18
N CYS A 667 16.19 31.96 -26.19
CA CYS A 667 17.53 32.51 -26.43
C CYS A 667 18.69 31.63 -25.93
N LEU A 668 18.39 30.50 -25.30
CA LEU A 668 19.35 29.53 -24.75
C LEU A 668 20.35 30.11 -23.73
N LYS A 669 20.05 31.26 -23.12
CA LYS A 669 20.86 31.85 -22.03
C LYS A 669 20.29 31.54 -20.64
N GLU A 670 21.17 31.40 -19.65
CA GLU A 670 20.83 31.21 -18.22
C GLU A 670 20.60 32.57 -17.53
N ASP A 671 19.64 33.33 -18.05
CA ASP A 671 19.39 34.72 -17.66
C ASP A 671 17.90 34.92 -17.33
N LEU A 672 17.41 34.09 -16.41
CA LEU A 672 16.01 34.03 -15.98
C LEU A 672 15.88 34.47 -14.52
N GLU A 673 14.92 35.34 -14.25
CA GLU A 673 14.54 35.76 -12.91
C GLU A 673 13.06 35.51 -12.63
N ASN A 674 12.70 35.32 -11.36
CA ASN A 674 11.28 35.23 -10.99
C ASN A 674 10.62 36.60 -11.12
N LEU A 675 9.41 36.61 -11.70
CA LEU A 675 8.60 37.83 -11.72
C LEU A 675 8.30 38.27 -10.29
N LYS A 676 8.53 39.55 -10.00
CA LYS A 676 8.18 40.20 -8.74
C LYS A 676 6.99 41.12 -8.97
N ILE A 677 6.02 41.10 -8.07
CA ILE A 677 4.91 42.06 -8.03
C ILE A 677 4.98 42.78 -6.70
N GLY A 678 4.98 44.11 -6.73
CA GLY A 678 4.92 44.95 -5.53
C GLY A 678 3.56 45.63 -5.39
N HIS A 679 3.05 45.70 -4.17
CA HIS A 679 2.06 46.68 -3.73
C HIS A 679 2.57 47.20 -2.38
N ASP A 680 2.60 48.52 -2.20
CA ASP A 680 2.88 49.17 -0.91
C ASP A 680 4.14 48.64 -0.17
N ASN A 681 5.30 48.72 -0.83
CA ASN A 681 6.63 48.34 -0.31
C ASN A 681 6.85 46.85 0.02
N GLU A 682 5.92 45.94 -0.28
CA GLU A 682 6.14 44.49 -0.17
C GLU A 682 6.29 43.83 -1.57
N GLU A 683 7.50 43.35 -1.90
CA GLU A 683 7.74 42.58 -3.13
C GLU A 683 7.40 41.09 -2.95
N THR A 684 6.36 40.61 -3.64
CA THR A 684 6.02 39.17 -3.68
C THR A 684 6.57 38.51 -4.95
N LYS A 685 7.35 37.43 -4.78
CA LYS A 685 7.89 36.63 -5.90
C LYS A 685 6.88 35.62 -6.43
N ILE A 686 6.63 35.63 -7.73
CA ILE A 686 5.83 34.61 -8.43
C ILE A 686 6.74 33.51 -8.97
N HIS A 687 6.92 32.44 -8.20
CA HIS A 687 7.78 31.31 -8.56
C HIS A 687 7.39 30.56 -9.84
N GLN A 688 6.17 30.75 -10.35
CA GLN A 688 5.68 30.08 -11.56
C GLN A 688 6.05 30.81 -12.85
N VAL A 689 6.39 32.11 -12.76
CA VAL A 689 6.64 32.96 -13.92
C VAL A 689 8.09 33.42 -13.89
N LEU A 690 8.83 33.10 -14.94
CA LEU A 690 10.20 33.53 -15.15
C LEU A 690 10.25 34.60 -16.25
N LYS A 691 10.97 35.69 -16.02
CA LYS A 691 11.31 36.69 -17.04
C LYS A 691 12.73 36.45 -17.50
N CYS A 692 12.94 36.35 -18.81
CA CYS A 692 14.28 36.35 -19.38
C CYS A 692 14.78 37.78 -19.57
N LYS A 693 15.94 38.15 -19.01
CA LYS A 693 16.47 39.51 -19.19
C LYS A 693 17.07 39.73 -20.58
N THR A 694 17.59 38.67 -21.20
CA THR A 694 18.15 38.76 -22.56
C THR A 694 17.07 38.99 -23.63
N CYS A 695 15.98 38.22 -23.62
CA CYS A 695 14.96 38.28 -24.69
C CYS A 695 13.61 38.82 -24.25
N ASN A 696 13.47 39.26 -22.99
CA ASN A 696 12.25 39.82 -22.41
C ASN A 696 11.00 38.94 -22.51
N VAL A 697 11.15 37.64 -22.79
CA VAL A 697 10.05 36.68 -22.82
C VAL A 697 9.69 36.24 -21.40
N TYR A 698 8.39 36.23 -21.12
CA TYR A 698 7.81 35.68 -19.89
C TYR A 698 7.44 34.21 -20.09
N TRP A 699 7.97 33.36 -19.21
CA TRP A 699 7.80 31.92 -19.26
C TRP A 699 7.01 31.44 -18.06
N ASN A 700 6.04 30.56 -18.31
CA ASN A 700 5.69 29.61 -17.27
C ASN A 700 6.87 28.64 -17.09
N ARG A 701 7.40 28.56 -15.86
CA ARG A 701 8.61 27.79 -15.54
C ARG A 701 8.53 26.34 -16.01
N ASP A 702 7.41 25.67 -15.73
CA ASP A 702 7.21 24.25 -16.02
C ASP A 702 7.08 24.03 -17.54
N VAL A 703 6.35 24.90 -18.24
CA VAL A 703 6.21 24.86 -19.71
C VAL A 703 7.56 25.03 -20.41
N MET A 704 8.38 25.96 -19.93
CA MET A 704 9.71 26.19 -20.50
C MET A 704 10.64 24.99 -20.28
N ALA A 705 10.63 24.40 -19.07
CA ALA A 705 11.40 23.19 -18.79
C ALA A 705 11.01 22.05 -19.73
N LEU A 706 9.71 21.85 -19.96
CA LEU A 706 9.21 20.86 -20.92
C LEU A 706 9.64 21.11 -22.35
N LYS A 707 9.65 22.37 -22.79
CA LYS A 707 10.15 22.74 -24.13
C LYS A 707 11.65 22.43 -24.25
N ASN A 708 12.43 22.77 -23.24
CA ASN A 708 13.86 22.46 -23.20
C ASN A 708 14.12 20.94 -23.21
N MET A 709 13.32 20.14 -22.50
CA MET A 709 13.40 18.68 -22.58
C MET A 709 13.15 18.17 -24.00
N LEU A 710 12.17 18.75 -24.73
CA LEU A 710 11.91 18.32 -26.09
C LEU A 710 13.03 18.77 -27.04
N THR A 711 13.61 19.96 -26.82
CA THR A 711 14.79 20.43 -27.54
C THR A 711 15.98 19.50 -27.34
N ILE A 712 16.23 19.05 -26.11
CA ILE A 712 17.29 18.08 -25.81
C ILE A 712 17.04 16.74 -26.53
N ALA A 713 15.83 16.19 -26.42
CA ALA A 713 15.48 14.93 -27.07
C ALA A 713 15.64 15.02 -28.60
N THR A 714 15.19 16.12 -29.19
CA THR A 714 15.33 16.37 -30.64
C THR A 714 16.79 16.48 -31.06
N SER A 715 17.63 17.15 -30.26
CA SER A 715 19.06 17.26 -30.52
C SER A 715 19.76 15.90 -30.53
N ILE A 716 19.38 15.01 -29.60
CA ILE A 716 19.88 13.64 -29.51
C ILE A 716 19.46 12.83 -30.74
N TRP A 717 18.17 12.87 -31.12
CA TRP A 717 17.67 12.16 -32.30
C TRP A 717 18.28 12.64 -33.63
N CYS A 718 18.77 13.87 -33.66
CA CYS A 718 19.50 14.44 -34.80
C CYS A 718 21.02 14.22 -34.71
N GLU A 719 21.50 13.33 -33.84
CA GLU A 719 22.92 12.98 -33.66
C GLU A 719 23.84 14.14 -33.23
N ASN A 720 23.27 15.30 -32.86
CA ASN A 720 24.01 16.44 -32.34
C ASN A 720 24.40 16.27 -30.85
N GLY A 721 23.96 15.16 -30.24
CA GLY A 721 24.07 14.91 -28.82
C GLY A 721 23.33 15.95 -27.97
N ARG A 722 23.63 15.98 -26.67
CA ARG A 722 23.02 16.94 -25.73
C ARG A 722 23.61 18.35 -25.92
N PRO A 723 22.79 19.41 -26.04
CA PRO A 723 23.32 20.76 -26.19
C PRO A 723 24.17 21.20 -24.99
N GLN A 724 25.28 21.90 -25.24
CA GLN A 724 26.30 22.25 -24.23
C GLN A 724 25.72 23.02 -23.04
N VAL A 725 24.76 23.92 -23.29
CA VAL A 725 24.09 24.70 -22.24
C VAL A 725 23.41 23.79 -21.19
N PHE A 726 22.97 22.59 -21.57
CA PHE A 726 22.33 21.61 -20.69
C PHE A 726 23.27 20.53 -20.14
N LYS A 727 24.59 20.61 -20.39
CA LYS A 727 25.60 19.68 -19.84
C LYS A 727 26.17 20.19 -18.51
N ARG A 728 26.54 19.27 -17.61
CA ARG A 728 27.33 19.61 -16.41
C ARG A 728 28.77 19.89 -16.85
N HIS A 729 29.38 20.95 -16.35
CA HIS A 729 30.81 21.16 -16.55
C HIS A 729 31.53 20.18 -15.62
N THR A 730 32.18 19.18 -16.19
CA THR A 730 33.11 18.31 -15.47
C THR A 730 34.32 19.16 -15.11
N ALA A 731 34.58 19.36 -13.82
CA ALA A 731 35.85 19.91 -13.37
C ALA A 731 36.95 18.94 -13.82
N THR A 732 37.79 19.38 -14.74
CA THR A 732 39.03 18.68 -15.11
C THR A 732 39.89 18.56 -13.85
N SER A 733 40.09 17.33 -13.39
CA SER A 733 41.13 17.01 -12.42
C SER A 733 42.46 17.25 -13.13
N ASN A 734 43.23 18.24 -12.66
CA ASN A 734 44.59 18.48 -13.13
C ASN A 734 45.44 17.25 -12.76
N VAL A 735 45.68 16.37 -13.73
CA VAL A 735 46.78 15.41 -13.67
C VAL A 735 48.06 16.21 -13.88
N VAL A 736 48.78 16.47 -12.79
CA VAL A 736 50.18 16.90 -12.89
C VAL A 736 51.01 15.65 -13.12
N VAL A 737 51.44 15.44 -14.36
CA VAL A 737 52.49 14.48 -14.70
C VAL A 737 53.81 15.10 -14.27
N ALA A 738 54.36 14.67 -13.13
CA ALA A 738 55.74 14.94 -12.77
C ALA A 738 56.64 13.98 -13.55
N ALA A 739 57.42 14.51 -14.49
CA ALA A 739 58.49 13.79 -15.16
C ALA A 739 59.66 13.62 -14.18
N HIS A 740 59.95 12.39 -13.77
CA HIS A 740 61.20 12.03 -13.11
C HIS A 740 62.21 11.59 -14.17
N SER A 741 63.22 12.42 -14.40
CA SER A 741 64.49 12.04 -15.04
C SER A 741 65.38 11.37 -13.99
N GLY A 742 65.62 10.07 -14.13
CA GLY A 742 66.63 9.32 -13.38
C GLY A 742 67.77 8.92 -14.31
N GLU A 743 68.86 9.68 -14.29
CA GLU A 743 70.16 9.24 -14.80
C GLU A 743 70.80 8.29 -13.78
N SER A 744 71.30 7.17 -14.31
CA SER A 744 72.08 6.19 -13.57
C SER A 744 73.54 6.62 -13.54
N THR A 745 74.18 6.61 -12.37
CA THR A 745 75.60 6.26 -12.24
C THR A 745 75.92 5.89 -10.80
N THR A 746 76.49 4.68 -10.67
CA THR A 746 77.25 4.06 -9.56
C THR A 746 76.54 3.80 -8.24
#